data_AF-A0A0K1PZI2-F1
#
_entry.id   AF-A0A0K1PZI2-F1
#
_cell.length_a   1.000
_cell.length_b   1.000
_cell.length_c   1.000
_cell.angle_alpha   90.00
_cell.angle_beta   90.00
_cell.angle_gamma   90.00
#
_symmetry.space_group_name_H-M   'P 1'
#
loop_
_entity.id
_entity.type
_entity.pdbx_description
1 polymer ?
#
loop_
_entity_poly.entity_id
_entity_poly.type
_entity_poly.pdbx_seq_one_letter_code
_entity_poly.pdbx_strand_id
1 'polypeptide(L)'
;MALSLGRTLAAMTFLGIAACSASDDPDRLKGGTTEGTDAAADAGIPFEAVPPRAYVAKVKTLLTGLAPTDEEVAVVEQDPSKLAGLVDGWIRQPEGEASIFAFFQSAFQQVQIDGNSFYDQLNYLARNSFKGGMPVGAIMLQQFQESFARTAWQLAMVEGKPFNTLFSTKSFMMTPALVVAMLFFERDSGDGYYPSSIYDELWGAELANMIVTDQGAIPIEQTLDPKSPNYLHWYDGGAKLPCGPKKLFPTNAKNYTTALFHLFLGSWVVGNGNIGPVIDATDACIPKAAGPMLFDDSDIHEWRMVSFRQVDEGELPTRMWDLKTIRASTRDIPIPIRSQRVGPFTTPAFFANWPSNVNNQARGTMNQALIVALGASFDGSNVVAQSGLETNDTLASSDAAHARDPSCQGCHNALDPMRQFITRTFNPWYGVTNKPEDKAKLGSFDFFGNKTEGTSLYDLGRIFQDHPLLPGAWVQKLCFWANSAACSEDDPAFTALADGFKANNYDFRRLLVDFLSSPLVTGAAPTATAQASGELVSISRLDHFCMALQNRLGIKNVCSVTATAVSVSLSIPTDSYTRGAVEPFQPTDPGLITRAATENLCIEIASSVVDVTTGPSRYTSADPNAAILDMVSNVMALTPKDPRYADAVQILKGHYADALAAQQTPTDALESTFTLACTSPSSVSIGL
;
A
#
# COMPACT_ATOMS: atom_id res chain seq x y z
N MET A 1 16.54 -50.07 13.13
CA MET A 1 17.30 -49.70 14.35
C MET A 1 17.49 -48.19 14.28
N ALA A 2 16.51 -47.38 14.65
CA ALA A 2 16.13 -47.00 16.02
C ALA A 2 17.23 -46.21 16.75
N LEU A 3 17.11 -44.88 16.73
CA LEU A 3 17.27 -44.04 17.92
C LEU A 3 16.67 -42.65 17.65
N SER A 4 15.59 -42.36 18.38
CA SER A 4 14.91 -41.08 18.49
C SER A 4 15.57 -40.21 19.54
N LEU A 5 15.60 -38.90 19.33
CA LEU A 5 15.56 -37.82 20.33
C LEU A 5 15.16 -36.57 19.53
N GLY A 6 14.16 -35.76 19.84
CA GLY A 6 13.47 -35.48 21.09
C GLY A 6 13.23 -33.97 21.06
N ARG A 7 12.08 -33.55 20.54
CA ARG A 7 11.66 -32.15 20.47
C ARG A 7 11.36 -31.63 21.88
N THR A 8 12.00 -30.53 22.28
CA THR A 8 11.63 -29.79 23.49
C THR A 8 11.27 -28.36 23.10
N LEU A 9 9.97 -28.06 23.20
CA LEU A 9 9.41 -26.71 23.23
C LEU A 9 9.91 -26.04 24.52
N ALA A 10 10.59 -24.90 24.40
CA ALA A 10 10.85 -24.02 25.55
C ALA A 10 9.91 -22.81 25.44
N ALA A 11 8.96 -22.73 26.37
CA ALA A 11 8.14 -21.57 26.63
C ALA A 11 9.02 -20.48 27.28
N MET A 12 9.12 -19.30 26.66
CA MET A 12 9.69 -18.12 27.31
C MET A 12 8.58 -17.36 28.03
N THR A 13 8.56 -17.51 29.34
CA THR A 13 7.81 -16.67 30.28
C THR A 13 8.60 -15.36 30.46
N PHE A 14 8.08 -14.23 29.99
CA PHE A 14 8.61 -12.91 30.36
C PHE A 14 8.16 -12.57 31.78
N LEU A 15 9.08 -12.69 32.75
CA LEU A 15 8.96 -12.04 34.06
C LEU A 15 9.53 -10.63 33.97
N GLY A 16 8.75 -9.66 34.45
CA GLY A 16 9.12 -8.24 34.48
C GLY A 16 10.28 -7.96 35.43
N ILE A 17 11.10 -6.98 35.03
CA ILE A 17 12.08 -6.33 35.90
C ILE A 17 11.85 -4.82 35.85
N ALA A 18 11.51 -4.33 37.03
CA ALA A 18 11.72 -3.04 37.67
C ALA A 18 12.16 -1.82 36.84
N ALA A 19 11.40 -0.75 37.08
CA ALA A 19 11.70 0.65 36.82
C ALA A 19 13.12 1.08 37.25
N CYS A 20 13.81 1.81 36.38
CA CYS A 20 14.87 2.72 36.77
C CYS A 20 14.26 4.11 37.01
N SER A 21 14.13 4.46 38.29
CA SER A 21 13.85 5.80 38.78
C SER A 21 15.04 6.72 38.51
N ALA A 22 14.84 7.76 37.72
CA ALA A 22 15.74 8.90 37.62
C ALA A 22 15.61 9.74 38.91
N SER A 23 16.72 9.90 39.62
CA SER A 23 16.85 10.82 40.75
C SER A 23 17.23 12.21 40.24
N ASP A 24 16.47 13.21 40.69
CA ASP A 24 16.71 14.64 40.51
C ASP A 24 18.08 15.08 41.03
N ASP A 25 18.85 15.81 40.21
CA ASP A 25 19.92 16.70 40.68
C ASP A 25 19.89 18.02 39.87
N PRO A 26 19.44 19.15 40.45
CA PRO A 26 19.14 20.38 39.71
C PRO A 26 20.31 21.36 39.54
N ASP A 27 21.57 21.00 39.84
CA ASP A 27 22.66 21.98 39.98
C ASP A 27 23.76 21.97 38.90
N ARG A 28 23.47 21.50 37.67
CA ARG A 28 24.47 21.49 36.56
C ARG A 28 24.28 22.55 35.45
N LEU A 29 23.48 23.59 35.68
CA LEU A 29 23.28 24.68 34.72
C LEU A 29 23.67 26.06 35.26
N LYS A 30 24.95 26.32 35.56
CA LYS A 30 25.52 27.68 35.57
C LYS A 30 27.00 27.74 35.24
N GLY A 31 27.33 28.60 34.28
CA GLY A 31 28.67 29.09 33.96
C GLY A 31 29.01 28.82 32.49
N GLY A 32 29.31 29.79 31.63
CA GLY A 32 29.49 31.23 31.76
C GLY A 32 29.90 31.72 30.38
N THR A 33 29.42 32.91 30.00
CA THR A 33 29.81 33.59 28.76
C THR A 33 31.27 34.01 28.83
N THR A 34 32.13 33.40 28.02
CA THR A 34 33.41 33.99 27.63
C THR A 34 33.56 33.83 26.12
N GLU A 35 33.53 34.97 25.44
CA GLU A 35 33.98 35.16 24.07
C GLU A 35 35.39 34.58 23.91
N GLY A 36 35.50 33.58 23.04
CA GLY A 36 36.75 33.06 22.51
C GLY A 36 36.64 33.03 21.01
N THR A 37 37.15 34.07 20.36
CA THR A 37 37.31 34.17 18.91
C THR A 37 38.33 33.13 18.45
N ASP A 38 37.87 32.00 17.95
CA ASP A 38 38.62 31.14 17.04
C ASP A 38 37.63 30.50 16.05
N ALA A 39 37.10 31.34 15.16
CA ALA A 39 36.50 30.89 13.92
C ALA A 39 37.61 30.43 12.98
N ALA A 40 38.16 29.24 13.25
CA ALA A 40 38.71 28.44 12.18
C ALA A 40 37.50 27.99 11.36
N ALA A 41 37.28 28.68 10.23
CA ALA A 41 36.32 28.25 9.23
C ALA A 41 36.60 26.77 8.93
N ASP A 42 35.64 25.92 9.28
CA ASP A 42 35.59 24.55 8.77
C ASP A 42 35.48 24.71 7.25
N ALA A 43 36.62 24.56 6.57
CA ALA A 43 36.66 24.56 5.11
C ALA A 43 36.01 23.24 4.69
N GLY A 44 34.68 23.27 4.66
CA GLY A 44 33.83 22.11 4.39
C GLY A 44 34.32 21.36 3.15
N ILE A 45 34.16 20.04 3.18
CA ILE A 45 34.52 19.14 2.08
C ILE A 45 34.00 19.76 0.78
N PRO A 46 34.87 20.06 -0.20
CA PRO A 46 34.44 20.63 -1.47
C PRO A 46 33.40 19.73 -2.11
N PHE A 47 32.30 20.30 -2.57
CA PHE A 47 31.28 19.56 -3.32
C PHE A 47 31.90 18.93 -4.57
N GLU A 48 31.75 17.61 -4.70
CA GLU A 48 32.08 16.87 -5.91
C GLU A 48 30.78 16.54 -6.66
N ALA A 49 30.69 16.96 -7.92
CA ALA A 49 29.51 16.68 -8.73
C ALA A 49 29.48 15.22 -9.13
N VAL A 50 28.34 14.56 -8.90
CA VAL A 50 28.18 13.15 -9.26
C VAL A 50 28.17 13.00 -10.79
N PRO A 51 28.94 12.05 -11.36
CA PRO A 51 29.06 11.91 -12.80
C PRO A 51 27.79 11.32 -13.44
N PRO A 52 27.49 11.68 -14.71
CA PRO A 52 26.34 11.18 -15.47
C PRO A 52 26.06 9.68 -15.39
N ARG A 53 27.10 8.86 -15.55
CA ARG A 53 26.99 7.41 -15.44
C ARG A 53 26.33 6.93 -14.14
N ALA A 54 26.60 7.59 -13.01
CA ALA A 54 26.11 7.18 -11.71
C ALA A 54 24.63 7.54 -11.54
N TYR A 55 24.26 8.79 -11.79
CA TYR A 55 22.86 9.20 -11.63
C TYR A 55 21.94 8.65 -12.72
N VAL A 56 22.42 8.39 -13.94
CA VAL A 56 21.65 7.65 -14.97
C VAL A 56 21.34 6.23 -14.50
N ALA A 57 22.32 5.52 -13.94
CA ALA A 57 22.12 4.19 -13.39
C ALA A 57 21.13 4.19 -12.22
N LYS A 58 21.26 5.14 -11.28
CA LYS A 58 20.33 5.33 -10.16
C LYS A 58 18.90 5.55 -10.64
N VAL A 59 18.68 6.56 -11.49
CA VAL A 59 17.33 6.95 -11.93
C VAL A 59 16.68 5.84 -12.76
N LYS A 60 17.43 5.21 -13.68
CA LYS A 60 16.88 4.11 -14.49
C LYS A 60 16.56 2.89 -13.65
N THR A 61 17.42 2.53 -12.70
CA THR A 61 17.17 1.41 -11.78
C THR A 61 15.95 1.67 -10.91
N LEU A 62 15.81 2.87 -10.35
CA LEU A 62 14.65 3.25 -9.54
C LEU A 62 13.34 3.19 -10.35
N LEU A 63 13.37 3.67 -11.60
CA LEU A 63 12.17 3.77 -12.44
C LEU A 63 11.80 2.48 -13.17
N THR A 64 12.76 1.63 -13.53
CA THR A 64 12.48 0.49 -14.41
C THR A 64 13.09 -0.81 -13.90
N GLY A 65 13.98 -0.74 -12.91
CA GLY A 65 14.77 -1.89 -12.49
C GLY A 65 15.80 -2.36 -13.54
N LEU A 66 15.84 -1.76 -14.73
CA LEU A 66 16.75 -2.15 -15.81
C LEU A 66 18.12 -1.49 -15.68
N ALA A 67 19.13 -2.11 -16.26
CA ALA A 67 20.46 -1.51 -16.43
C ALA A 67 20.42 -0.39 -17.48
N PRO A 68 21.22 0.68 -17.32
CA PRO A 68 21.42 1.67 -18.37
C PRO A 68 22.16 1.06 -19.56
N THR A 69 21.94 1.64 -20.73
CA THR A 69 22.71 1.35 -21.96
C THR A 69 23.87 2.32 -22.10
N ASP A 70 24.90 1.94 -22.85
CA ASP A 70 26.02 2.84 -23.17
C ASP A 70 25.55 4.10 -23.91
N GLU A 71 24.52 3.98 -24.74
CA GLU A 71 23.93 5.09 -25.48
C GLU A 71 23.21 6.08 -24.57
N GLU A 72 22.41 5.59 -23.62
CA GLU A 72 21.73 6.44 -22.64
C GLU A 72 22.75 7.21 -21.79
N VAL A 73 23.80 6.55 -21.31
CA VAL A 73 24.87 7.19 -20.54
C VAL A 73 25.59 8.24 -21.39
N ALA A 74 26.00 7.88 -22.60
CA ALA A 74 26.77 8.77 -23.47
C ALA A 74 26.00 10.05 -23.86
N VAL A 75 24.68 9.96 -24.07
CA VAL A 75 23.86 11.13 -24.40
C VAL A 75 23.81 12.12 -23.23
N VAL A 76 23.75 11.64 -21.99
CA VAL A 76 23.72 12.49 -20.80
C VAL A 76 25.11 13.00 -20.43
N GLU A 77 26.18 12.22 -20.68
CA GLU A 77 27.56 12.70 -20.58
C GLU A 77 27.85 13.88 -21.51
N GLN A 78 27.27 13.86 -22.71
CA GLN A 78 27.39 14.97 -23.67
C GLN A 78 26.56 16.19 -23.27
N ASP A 79 25.36 15.98 -22.74
CA ASP A 79 24.43 17.03 -22.35
C ASP A 79 23.54 16.56 -21.19
N PRO A 80 23.85 16.95 -19.93
CA PRO A 80 23.06 16.55 -18.77
C PRO A 80 21.57 16.89 -18.85
N SER A 81 21.18 17.90 -19.65
CA SER A 81 19.77 18.26 -19.85
C SER A 81 18.96 17.18 -20.57
N LYS A 82 19.62 16.21 -21.22
CA LYS A 82 18.96 15.10 -21.89
C LYS A 82 18.36 14.06 -20.95
N LEU A 83 18.76 14.04 -19.68
CA LEU A 83 18.22 13.09 -18.70
C LEU A 83 16.69 13.17 -18.60
N ALA A 84 16.12 14.38 -18.60
CA ALA A 84 14.67 14.57 -18.53
C ALA A 84 13.91 13.86 -19.66
N GLY A 85 14.46 13.87 -20.88
CA GLY A 85 13.88 13.16 -22.03
C GLY A 85 13.95 11.64 -21.90
N LEU A 86 15.04 11.12 -21.32
CA LEU A 86 15.17 9.68 -21.02
C LEU A 86 14.17 9.25 -19.93
N VAL A 87 14.07 10.04 -18.86
CA VAL A 87 13.12 9.82 -17.76
C VAL A 87 11.68 9.78 -18.30
N ASP A 88 11.29 10.74 -19.14
CA ASP A 88 9.95 10.74 -19.76
C ASP A 88 9.69 9.47 -20.59
N GLY A 89 10.72 8.97 -21.28
CA GLY A 89 10.68 7.72 -22.04
C GLY A 89 10.53 6.49 -21.15
N TRP A 90 11.32 6.40 -20.09
CA TRP A 90 11.28 5.28 -19.12
C TRP A 90 9.95 5.20 -18.38
N ILE A 91 9.34 6.33 -18.02
CA ILE A 91 8.01 6.39 -17.40
C ILE A 91 6.92 5.70 -18.27
N ARG A 92 7.07 5.74 -19.61
CA ARG A 92 6.10 5.11 -20.54
C ARG A 92 6.36 3.62 -20.77
N GLN A 93 7.45 3.07 -20.25
CA GLN A 93 7.72 1.64 -20.34
C GLN A 93 6.85 0.87 -19.35
N PRO A 94 6.51 -0.41 -19.63
CA PRO A 94 5.77 -1.25 -18.68
C PRO A 94 6.42 -1.31 -17.30
N GLU A 95 7.76 -1.32 -17.25
CA GLU A 95 8.54 -1.31 -16.02
C GLU A 95 8.39 0.03 -15.27
N GLY A 96 8.42 1.14 -16.01
CA GLY A 96 8.14 2.50 -15.51
C GLY A 96 6.77 2.63 -14.86
N GLU A 97 5.74 2.14 -15.55
CA GLU A 97 4.37 2.08 -15.04
C GLU A 97 4.31 1.28 -13.75
N ALA A 98 4.93 0.10 -13.69
CA ALA A 98 4.93 -0.75 -12.50
C ALA A 98 5.62 -0.07 -11.29
N SER A 99 6.74 0.63 -11.49
CA SER A 99 7.42 1.34 -10.39
C SER A 99 6.58 2.49 -9.83
N ILE A 100 5.97 3.29 -10.70
CA ILE A 100 5.11 4.41 -10.29
C ILE A 100 3.84 3.90 -9.61
N PHE A 101 3.33 2.77 -10.09
CA PHE A 101 2.21 2.09 -9.48
C PHE A 101 2.50 1.67 -8.03
N ALA A 102 3.64 1.02 -7.79
CA ALA A 102 4.10 0.66 -6.45
C ALA A 102 4.34 1.90 -5.58
N PHE A 103 4.90 2.99 -6.14
CA PHE A 103 5.00 4.26 -5.45
C PHE A 103 3.63 4.78 -4.99
N PHE A 104 2.62 4.81 -5.87
CA PHE A 104 1.28 5.27 -5.48
C PHE A 104 0.65 4.40 -4.39
N GLN A 105 0.78 3.09 -4.51
CA GLN A 105 0.31 2.13 -3.51
C GLN A 105 0.85 2.45 -2.09
N SER A 106 2.15 2.75 -1.99
CA SER A 106 2.80 3.13 -0.73
C SER A 106 2.50 4.58 -0.31
N ALA A 107 2.53 5.54 -1.23
CA ALA A 107 2.30 6.96 -0.97
C ALA A 107 0.87 7.25 -0.48
N PHE A 108 -0.13 6.51 -0.98
CA PHE A 108 -1.50 6.54 -0.48
C PHE A 108 -1.72 5.64 0.75
N GLN A 109 -0.68 4.94 1.20
CA GLN A 109 -0.67 4.07 2.37
C GLN A 109 -1.72 2.95 2.30
N GLN A 110 -1.74 2.18 1.20
CA GLN A 110 -2.76 1.14 0.95
C GLN A 110 -2.22 -0.29 0.85
N VAL A 111 -0.93 -0.54 1.11
CA VAL A 111 -0.30 -1.87 0.89
C VAL A 111 0.03 -2.69 2.12
N GLN A 112 0.24 -2.07 3.28
CA GLN A 112 0.62 -2.76 4.52
C GLN A 112 -0.57 -3.41 5.26
N ILE A 113 -1.44 -4.07 4.51
CA ILE A 113 -2.68 -4.69 4.99
C ILE A 113 -2.72 -6.18 4.65
N ASP A 114 -3.33 -6.95 5.53
CA ASP A 114 -3.63 -8.37 5.31
C ASP A 114 -5.13 -8.62 5.49
N GLY A 115 -5.56 -9.89 5.40
CA GLY A 115 -6.95 -10.26 5.64
C GLY A 115 -7.46 -9.93 7.07
N ASN A 116 -6.57 -9.78 8.07
CA ASN A 116 -6.94 -9.36 9.42
C ASN A 116 -7.19 -7.86 9.52
N SER A 117 -6.49 -7.04 8.74
CA SER A 117 -6.63 -5.57 8.74
C SER A 117 -8.07 -5.10 8.50
N PHE A 118 -8.88 -5.91 7.83
CA PHE A 118 -10.27 -5.59 7.54
C PHE A 118 -11.25 -5.91 8.68
N TYR A 119 -10.79 -6.30 9.87
CA TYR A 119 -11.66 -6.72 10.98
C TYR A 119 -12.81 -5.77 11.33
N ASP A 120 -12.60 -4.46 11.19
CA ASP A 120 -13.62 -3.47 11.53
C ASP A 120 -14.64 -3.29 10.40
N GLN A 121 -14.24 -3.53 9.14
CA GLN A 121 -15.10 -3.40 7.95
C GLN A 121 -15.82 -4.70 7.60
N LEU A 122 -15.11 -5.81 7.74
CA LEU A 122 -15.57 -7.17 7.56
C LEU A 122 -15.88 -7.74 8.94
N ASN A 123 -17.15 -8.06 9.23
CA ASN A 123 -17.47 -8.84 10.42
C ASN A 123 -16.56 -10.08 10.52
N TYR A 124 -16.45 -10.64 11.74
CA TYR A 124 -15.58 -11.79 12.04
C TYR A 124 -15.66 -12.93 11.00
N LEU A 125 -16.82 -13.10 10.37
CA LEU A 125 -17.14 -14.17 9.44
C LEU A 125 -16.66 -13.87 8.01
N ALA A 126 -16.97 -12.69 7.50
CA ALA A 126 -16.47 -12.21 6.20
C ALA A 126 -14.94 -12.21 6.20
N ARG A 127 -14.32 -11.84 7.32
CA ARG A 127 -12.86 -11.91 7.51
C ARG A 127 -12.29 -13.31 7.30
N ASN A 128 -12.99 -14.36 7.75
CA ASN A 128 -12.46 -15.72 7.62
C ASN A 128 -12.36 -16.18 6.15
N SER A 129 -13.07 -15.54 5.21
CA SER A 129 -12.84 -15.79 3.78
C SER A 129 -11.58 -15.15 3.21
N PHE A 130 -10.99 -14.21 3.94
CA PHE A 130 -9.66 -13.68 3.66
C PHE A 130 -8.57 -14.44 4.44
N LYS A 131 -8.95 -15.39 5.31
CA LYS A 131 -8.03 -16.27 6.05
C LYS A 131 -7.91 -17.64 5.37
N GLY A 132 -6.72 -17.98 4.90
CA GLY A 132 -6.31 -19.35 4.65
C GLY A 132 -6.84 -19.98 3.35
N GLY A 133 -6.03 -19.93 2.29
CA GLY A 133 -6.02 -20.95 1.24
C GLY A 133 -7.03 -20.80 0.09
N MET A 134 -7.90 -19.79 0.07
CA MET A 134 -8.76 -19.52 -1.09
C MET A 134 -8.10 -18.50 -2.03
N PRO A 135 -7.80 -18.84 -3.30
CA PRO A 135 -7.15 -17.96 -4.26
C PRO A 135 -7.83 -16.59 -4.41
N VAL A 136 -9.17 -16.55 -4.34
CA VAL A 136 -9.94 -15.31 -4.46
C VAL A 136 -9.72 -14.33 -3.30
N GLY A 137 -9.47 -14.80 -2.08
CA GLY A 137 -9.23 -13.91 -0.94
C GLY A 137 -7.93 -13.12 -1.13
N ALA A 138 -6.90 -13.76 -1.68
CA ALA A 138 -5.64 -13.11 -2.03
C ALA A 138 -5.82 -12.14 -3.21
N ILE A 139 -6.56 -12.53 -4.24
CA ILE A 139 -6.86 -11.66 -5.39
C ILE A 139 -7.64 -10.42 -4.94
N MET A 140 -8.67 -10.57 -4.10
CA MET A 140 -9.45 -9.44 -3.60
C MET A 140 -8.62 -8.52 -2.70
N LEU A 141 -7.75 -9.07 -1.84
CA LEU A 141 -6.80 -8.27 -1.05
C LEU A 141 -5.92 -7.42 -1.96
N GLN A 142 -5.33 -8.03 -2.99
CA GLN A 142 -4.55 -7.32 -4.01
C GLN A 142 -5.38 -6.23 -4.68
N GLN A 143 -6.61 -6.51 -5.10
CA GLN A 143 -7.48 -5.52 -5.72
C GLN A 143 -7.80 -4.34 -4.80
N PHE A 144 -7.99 -4.56 -3.50
CA PHE A 144 -8.15 -3.46 -2.54
C PHE A 144 -6.89 -2.58 -2.48
N GLN A 145 -5.70 -3.18 -2.40
CA GLN A 145 -4.42 -2.47 -2.35
C GLN A 145 -4.14 -1.70 -3.66
N GLU A 146 -4.63 -2.20 -4.79
CA GLU A 146 -4.34 -1.67 -6.12
C GLU A 146 -5.31 -0.59 -6.59
N SER A 147 -6.58 -0.62 -6.16
CA SER A 147 -7.66 0.18 -6.74
C SER A 147 -7.35 1.67 -6.82
N PHE A 148 -6.87 2.27 -5.73
CA PHE A 148 -6.59 3.71 -5.74
C PHE A 148 -5.30 4.06 -6.49
N ALA A 149 -4.27 3.22 -6.42
CA ALA A 149 -3.06 3.41 -7.24
C ALA A 149 -3.40 3.35 -8.74
N ARG A 150 -4.30 2.45 -9.15
CA ARG A 150 -4.78 2.35 -10.54
C ARG A 150 -5.58 3.60 -10.91
N THR A 151 -6.36 4.12 -9.96
CA THR A 151 -7.11 5.37 -10.11
C THR A 151 -6.18 6.56 -10.34
N ALA A 152 -5.13 6.68 -9.53
CA ALA A 152 -4.13 7.73 -9.65
C ALA A 152 -3.38 7.66 -10.98
N TRP A 153 -2.95 6.46 -11.38
CA TRP A 153 -2.34 6.23 -12.69
C TRP A 153 -3.26 6.65 -13.84
N GLN A 154 -4.49 6.15 -13.86
CA GLN A 154 -5.44 6.45 -14.92
C GLN A 154 -5.75 7.95 -15.02
N LEU A 155 -6.02 8.62 -13.90
CA LEU A 155 -6.41 10.03 -13.91
C LEU A 155 -5.22 10.97 -14.14
N ALA A 156 -4.09 10.77 -13.44
CA ALA A 156 -2.97 11.70 -13.48
C ALA A 156 -1.97 11.40 -14.62
N MET A 157 -1.68 10.12 -14.88
CA MET A 157 -0.63 9.72 -15.83
C MET A 157 -1.17 9.47 -17.24
N VAL A 158 -2.36 8.89 -17.37
CA VAL A 158 -2.98 8.57 -18.67
C VAL A 158 -3.87 9.71 -19.18
N GLU A 159 -4.80 10.20 -18.36
CA GLU A 159 -5.73 11.27 -18.74
C GLU A 159 -5.14 12.69 -18.58
N GLY A 160 -4.01 12.84 -17.87
CA GLY A 160 -3.37 14.13 -17.63
C GLY A 160 -4.20 15.08 -16.77
N LYS A 161 -5.06 14.56 -15.88
CA LYS A 161 -5.82 15.39 -14.94
C LYS A 161 -4.91 15.95 -13.85
N PRO A 162 -5.22 17.15 -13.32
CA PRO A 162 -4.51 17.72 -12.18
C PRO A 162 -4.47 16.73 -11.02
N PHE A 163 -3.29 16.42 -10.53
CA PHE A 163 -3.08 15.40 -9.51
C PHE A 163 -3.83 15.71 -8.20
N ASN A 164 -3.97 16.98 -7.84
CA ASN A 164 -4.72 17.38 -6.65
C ASN A 164 -6.21 16.99 -6.71
N THR A 165 -6.79 16.79 -7.91
CA THR A 165 -8.17 16.31 -8.06
C THR A 165 -8.37 14.88 -7.59
N LEU A 166 -7.29 14.11 -7.38
CA LEU A 166 -7.38 12.77 -6.79
C LEU A 166 -7.98 12.80 -5.38
N PHE A 167 -7.87 13.90 -4.63
CA PHE A 167 -8.44 14.00 -3.29
C PHE A 167 -9.94 14.28 -3.28
N SER A 168 -10.50 14.73 -4.42
CA SER A 168 -11.93 15.03 -4.58
C SER A 168 -12.64 14.11 -5.59
N THR A 169 -11.92 13.17 -6.22
CA THR A 169 -12.51 12.22 -7.17
C THR A 169 -13.52 11.30 -6.50
N LYS A 170 -14.65 11.07 -7.18
CA LYS A 170 -15.66 10.06 -6.83
C LYS A 170 -15.56 8.81 -7.71
N SER A 171 -14.50 8.74 -8.53
CA SER A 171 -14.30 7.72 -9.53
C SER A 171 -13.06 6.92 -9.20
N PHE A 172 -13.17 5.60 -9.27
CA PHE A 172 -12.15 4.65 -8.86
C PHE A 172 -11.96 3.60 -9.95
N MET A 173 -10.73 3.17 -10.18
CA MET A 173 -10.45 1.95 -10.95
C MET A 173 -10.88 0.75 -10.13
N MET A 174 -11.86 0.01 -10.64
CA MET A 174 -12.44 -1.15 -9.95
C MET A 174 -12.80 -2.24 -10.94
N THR A 175 -12.76 -3.47 -10.46
CA THR A 175 -13.38 -4.63 -11.11
C THR A 175 -14.83 -4.76 -10.65
N PRO A 176 -15.70 -5.49 -11.37
CA PRO A 176 -17.03 -5.84 -10.87
C PRO A 176 -17.02 -6.47 -9.47
N ALA A 177 -16.09 -7.38 -9.19
CA ALA A 177 -15.96 -8.02 -7.88
C ALA A 177 -15.64 -7.01 -6.77
N LEU A 178 -14.78 -6.03 -7.06
CA LEU A 178 -14.45 -4.96 -6.13
C LEU A 178 -15.65 -4.03 -5.88
N VAL A 179 -16.46 -3.76 -6.90
CA VAL A 179 -17.72 -3.02 -6.75
C VAL A 179 -18.72 -3.79 -5.88
N VAL A 180 -18.86 -5.10 -6.05
CA VAL A 180 -19.69 -5.95 -5.16
C VAL A 180 -19.19 -5.84 -3.72
N ALA A 181 -17.87 -5.86 -3.50
CA ALA A 181 -17.30 -5.67 -2.17
C ALA A 181 -17.56 -4.26 -1.59
N MET A 182 -17.55 -3.21 -2.43
CA MET A 182 -17.96 -1.86 -1.99
C MET A 182 -19.42 -1.84 -1.53
N LEU A 183 -20.33 -2.41 -2.32
CA LEU A 183 -21.75 -2.50 -1.99
C LEU A 183 -22.01 -3.38 -0.77
N PHE A 184 -21.16 -4.37 -0.52
CA PHE A 184 -21.17 -5.16 0.70
C PHE A 184 -20.85 -4.34 1.95
N PHE A 185 -19.89 -3.40 1.86
CA PHE A 185 -19.59 -2.47 2.96
C PHE A 185 -20.71 -1.46 3.22
N GLU A 186 -21.65 -1.29 2.28
CA GLU A 186 -22.83 -0.45 2.46
C GLU A 186 -23.92 -1.08 3.32
N ARG A 187 -23.75 -2.30 3.85
CA ARG A 187 -24.67 -2.88 4.85
C ARG A 187 -24.70 -2.04 6.13
N ASP A 188 -25.78 -2.12 6.90
CA ASP A 188 -25.84 -1.45 8.21
C ASP A 188 -24.90 -2.14 9.20
N SER A 189 -23.95 -1.40 9.76
CA SER A 189 -23.27 -1.82 10.98
C SER A 189 -23.99 -1.18 12.16
N GLY A 190 -24.53 -2.00 13.06
CA GLY A 190 -25.13 -1.46 14.28
C GLY A 190 -24.11 -0.63 15.06
N ASP A 191 -24.58 0.38 15.77
CA ASP A 191 -23.73 1.29 16.57
C ASP A 191 -23.23 0.66 17.88
N GLY A 192 -23.21 -0.67 17.97
CA GLY A 192 -22.82 -1.42 19.15
C GLY A 192 -21.32 -1.39 19.43
N TYR A 193 -20.96 -1.76 20.66
CA TYR A 193 -19.57 -1.81 21.16
C TYR A 193 -18.68 -2.84 20.41
N TYR A 194 -19.26 -3.72 19.59
CA TYR A 194 -18.51 -4.71 18.81
C TYR A 194 -18.99 -4.81 17.34
N PRO A 195 -18.06 -5.08 16.39
CA PRO A 195 -18.40 -5.36 14.98
C PRO A 195 -19.25 -6.63 14.79
N SER A 196 -19.48 -7.43 15.84
CA SER A 196 -20.42 -8.56 15.82
C SER A 196 -21.90 -8.14 15.81
N SER A 197 -22.19 -6.84 15.93
CA SER A 197 -23.54 -6.24 15.87
C SER A 197 -23.91 -5.67 14.48
N ILE A 198 -23.25 -6.14 13.42
CA ILE A 198 -23.63 -5.82 12.04
C ILE A 198 -25.01 -6.42 11.72
N TYR A 199 -25.88 -5.62 11.10
CA TYR A 199 -27.27 -6.00 10.79
C TYR A 199 -27.56 -5.81 9.31
N ASP A 200 -28.20 -6.80 8.69
CA ASP A 200 -28.77 -6.65 7.35
C ASP A 200 -30.14 -5.97 7.39
N GLU A 201 -30.21 -4.74 7.91
CA GLU A 201 -31.48 -3.99 7.95
C GLU A 201 -31.93 -3.58 6.54
N LEU A 202 -30.99 -3.17 5.69
CA LEU A 202 -31.30 -2.73 4.33
C LEU A 202 -31.89 -3.83 3.43
N TRP A 203 -31.30 -5.03 3.45
CA TRP A 203 -31.61 -6.11 2.49
C TRP A 203 -32.07 -7.41 3.13
N GLY A 204 -32.08 -7.52 4.46
CA GLY A 204 -32.30 -8.79 5.15
C GLY A 204 -33.67 -9.41 4.86
N ALA A 205 -34.73 -8.61 4.75
CA ALA A 205 -36.06 -9.11 4.42
C ALA A 205 -36.14 -9.69 3.00
N GLU A 206 -35.44 -9.09 2.03
CA GLU A 206 -35.36 -9.57 0.65
C GLU A 206 -34.52 -10.85 0.59
N LEU A 207 -33.33 -10.84 1.18
CA LEU A 207 -32.41 -11.97 1.19
C LEU A 207 -32.84 -13.14 2.08
N ALA A 208 -33.83 -12.96 2.98
CA ALA A 208 -34.40 -14.04 3.78
C ALA A 208 -35.03 -15.17 2.93
N ASN A 209 -35.33 -14.90 1.66
CA ASN A 209 -35.88 -15.86 0.71
C ASN A 209 -34.82 -16.55 -0.15
N MET A 210 -33.54 -16.26 0.06
CA MET A 210 -32.44 -16.82 -0.72
C MET A 210 -32.38 -18.35 -0.60
N ILE A 211 -32.30 -19.02 -1.76
CA ILE A 211 -32.14 -20.46 -1.89
C ILE A 211 -30.86 -20.75 -2.65
N VAL A 212 -30.10 -21.77 -2.24
CA VAL A 212 -29.03 -22.34 -3.05
C VAL A 212 -29.44 -23.72 -3.53
N THR A 213 -29.14 -24.04 -4.78
CA THR A 213 -29.46 -25.31 -5.43
C THR A 213 -28.26 -25.82 -6.23
N ASP A 214 -28.03 -27.13 -6.21
CA ASP A 214 -27.15 -27.83 -7.15
C ASP A 214 -27.95 -28.53 -8.27
N GLN A 215 -29.29 -28.42 -8.21
CA GLN A 215 -30.23 -29.02 -9.15
C GLN A 215 -30.59 -28.01 -10.24
N GLY A 216 -30.20 -28.32 -11.47
CA GLY A 216 -30.51 -27.54 -12.68
C GLY A 216 -29.78 -26.20 -12.72
N ALA A 217 -29.02 -25.96 -13.78
CA ALA A 217 -28.34 -24.67 -13.94
C ALA A 217 -29.38 -23.53 -14.04
N ILE A 218 -29.25 -22.54 -13.16
CA ILE A 218 -30.06 -21.31 -13.18
C ILE A 218 -29.18 -20.22 -13.79
N PRO A 219 -29.55 -19.66 -14.96
CA PRO A 219 -28.85 -18.50 -15.52
C PRO A 219 -28.84 -17.35 -14.51
N ILE A 220 -27.72 -16.62 -14.43
CA ILE A 220 -27.55 -15.55 -13.45
C ILE A 220 -28.65 -14.50 -13.61
N GLU A 221 -29.09 -14.20 -14.83
CA GLU A 221 -30.15 -13.24 -15.11
C GLU A 221 -31.49 -13.62 -14.45
N GLN A 222 -31.76 -14.92 -14.30
CA GLN A 222 -32.98 -15.40 -13.65
C GLN A 222 -32.93 -15.29 -12.13
N THR A 223 -31.74 -15.36 -11.52
CA THR A 223 -31.61 -15.12 -10.07
C THR A 223 -31.64 -13.63 -9.73
N LEU A 224 -31.24 -12.77 -10.68
CA LEU A 224 -31.20 -11.32 -10.49
C LEU A 224 -32.52 -10.59 -10.79
N ASP A 225 -33.48 -11.22 -11.47
CA ASP A 225 -34.76 -10.59 -11.83
C ASP A 225 -35.84 -10.85 -10.75
N PRO A 226 -36.33 -9.83 -10.02
CA PRO A 226 -37.40 -9.97 -9.04
C PRO A 226 -38.72 -10.55 -9.59
N LYS A 227 -38.90 -10.56 -10.91
CA LYS A 227 -40.09 -11.14 -11.57
C LYS A 227 -39.90 -12.61 -11.96
N SER A 228 -38.68 -13.12 -11.86
CA SER A 228 -38.36 -14.51 -12.18
C SER A 228 -38.83 -15.45 -11.06
N PRO A 229 -39.36 -16.64 -11.38
CA PRO A 229 -39.63 -17.66 -10.36
C PRO A 229 -38.35 -18.19 -9.69
N ASN A 230 -37.18 -17.88 -10.26
CA ASN A 230 -35.86 -18.22 -9.72
C ASN A 230 -35.19 -17.02 -9.02
N TYR A 231 -35.91 -15.94 -8.71
CA TYR A 231 -35.33 -14.79 -8.01
C TYR A 231 -34.68 -15.21 -6.69
N LEU A 232 -33.41 -14.84 -6.48
CA LEU A 232 -32.58 -15.24 -5.34
C LEU A 232 -32.39 -16.75 -5.18
N HIS A 233 -32.56 -17.52 -6.26
CA HIS A 233 -32.18 -18.93 -6.33
C HIS A 233 -30.80 -19.04 -6.98
N TRP A 234 -29.78 -19.33 -6.19
CA TRP A 234 -28.39 -19.41 -6.62
C TRP A 234 -28.03 -20.84 -7.00
N TYR A 235 -27.53 -21.02 -8.21
CA TYR A 235 -27.03 -22.31 -8.66
C TYR A 235 -25.55 -22.47 -8.27
N ASP A 236 -25.23 -23.50 -7.50
CA ASP A 236 -23.88 -23.93 -7.19
C ASP A 236 -23.72 -25.41 -7.62
N GLY A 237 -23.23 -25.61 -8.85
CA GLY A 237 -23.02 -26.96 -9.40
C GLY A 237 -21.86 -27.73 -8.76
N GLY A 238 -20.99 -27.06 -7.99
CA GLY A 238 -19.85 -27.67 -7.30
C GLY A 238 -20.17 -28.10 -5.86
N ALA A 239 -21.13 -27.44 -5.22
CA ALA A 239 -21.54 -27.66 -3.84
C ALA A 239 -21.97 -29.11 -3.53
N LYS A 240 -22.65 -29.80 -4.47
CA LYS A 240 -23.29 -31.12 -4.24
C LYS A 240 -24.11 -31.14 -2.95
N LEU A 241 -25.30 -30.53 -2.96
CA LEU A 241 -26.20 -30.38 -1.81
C LEU A 241 -26.86 -31.74 -1.45
N PRO A 242 -26.50 -32.39 -0.33
CA PRO A 242 -26.95 -33.78 -0.05
C PRO A 242 -28.46 -33.95 0.14
N CYS A 243 -29.18 -32.88 0.42
CA CYS A 243 -30.62 -32.91 0.68
C CYS A 243 -31.42 -32.00 -0.28
N GLY A 244 -30.88 -31.72 -1.47
CA GLY A 244 -31.51 -30.86 -2.47
C GLY A 244 -31.43 -29.36 -2.12
N PRO A 245 -32.24 -28.50 -2.79
CA PRO A 245 -32.21 -27.05 -2.60
C PRO A 245 -32.38 -26.64 -1.14
N LYS A 246 -31.58 -25.66 -0.70
CA LYS A 246 -31.56 -25.19 0.69
C LYS A 246 -31.76 -23.69 0.77
N LYS A 247 -32.66 -23.28 1.68
CA LYS A 247 -32.66 -21.91 2.16
C LYS A 247 -31.39 -21.67 2.97
N LEU A 248 -30.66 -20.62 2.62
CA LEU A 248 -29.52 -20.18 3.41
C LEU A 248 -30.04 -19.49 4.67
N PHE A 249 -30.05 -20.22 5.79
CA PHE A 249 -30.40 -19.67 7.10
C PHE A 249 -29.12 -19.33 7.88
N PRO A 250 -28.72 -18.06 7.98
CA PRO A 250 -27.76 -17.69 9.00
C PRO A 250 -28.39 -17.98 10.38
N THR A 251 -27.66 -18.65 11.28
CA THR A 251 -28.14 -19.00 12.64
C THR A 251 -28.62 -17.77 13.45
N ASN A 252 -28.21 -16.57 13.03
CA ASN A 252 -28.84 -15.30 13.38
C ASN A 252 -29.44 -14.66 12.12
N ALA A 253 -30.73 -14.29 12.12
CA ALA A 253 -31.48 -13.69 11.00
C ALA A 253 -30.99 -12.31 10.51
N LYS A 254 -29.71 -11.98 10.70
CA LYS A 254 -29.09 -10.66 10.56
C LYS A 254 -27.84 -10.64 9.66
N ASN A 255 -27.47 -11.76 9.01
CA ASN A 255 -26.21 -11.92 8.23
C ASN A 255 -26.39 -12.55 6.82
N TYR A 256 -27.54 -12.35 6.19
CA TYR A 256 -27.80 -12.76 4.81
C TYR A 256 -26.84 -12.15 3.76
N THR A 257 -26.51 -10.86 3.87
CA THR A 257 -25.59 -10.18 2.95
C THR A 257 -24.19 -10.79 3.06
N THR A 258 -23.76 -11.13 4.28
CA THR A 258 -22.53 -11.90 4.52
C THR A 258 -22.58 -13.27 3.84
N ALA A 259 -23.65 -14.04 4.04
CA ALA A 259 -23.79 -15.36 3.42
C ALA A 259 -23.71 -15.29 1.89
N LEU A 260 -24.38 -14.31 1.27
CA LEU A 260 -24.33 -14.13 -0.18
C LEU A 260 -22.94 -13.67 -0.66
N PHE A 261 -22.26 -12.79 0.08
CA PHE A 261 -20.90 -12.37 -0.28
C PHE A 261 -19.91 -13.55 -0.25
N HIS A 262 -20.07 -14.48 0.70
CA HIS A 262 -19.29 -15.72 0.73
C HIS A 262 -19.56 -16.59 -0.50
N LEU A 263 -20.83 -16.72 -0.91
CA LEU A 263 -21.21 -17.47 -2.10
C LEU A 263 -20.58 -16.87 -3.37
N PHE A 264 -20.54 -15.53 -3.49
CA PHE A 264 -19.82 -14.85 -4.57
C PHE A 264 -18.34 -15.24 -4.67
N LEU A 265 -17.70 -15.44 -3.52
CA LEU A 265 -16.31 -15.88 -3.41
C LEU A 265 -16.14 -17.41 -3.53
N GLY A 266 -17.19 -18.17 -3.85
CA GLY A 266 -17.14 -19.63 -3.93
C GLY A 266 -16.93 -20.31 -2.56
N SER A 267 -17.20 -19.60 -1.46
CA SER A 267 -16.95 -20.07 -0.10
C SER A 267 -18.24 -20.39 0.64
N TRP A 268 -18.21 -21.49 1.42
CA TRP A 268 -19.25 -21.87 2.36
C TRP A 268 -18.67 -21.77 3.78
N VAL A 269 -19.17 -20.85 4.62
CA VAL A 269 -18.71 -20.74 6.01
C VAL A 269 -19.39 -21.82 6.86
N VAL A 270 -18.62 -22.85 7.21
CA VAL A 270 -19.00 -23.93 8.13
C VAL A 270 -18.24 -23.71 9.45
N GLY A 271 -18.92 -23.54 10.58
CA GLY A 271 -18.26 -23.38 11.90
C GLY A 271 -18.95 -24.16 13.02
N ASN A 272 -18.37 -24.21 14.22
CA ASN A 272 -19.05 -24.74 15.41
C ASN A 272 -19.39 -23.55 16.33
N GLY A 273 -20.65 -23.51 16.80
CA GLY A 273 -21.34 -22.33 17.32
C GLY A 273 -20.56 -21.42 18.29
N ASN A 274 -20.69 -20.09 18.04
CA ASN A 274 -21.00 -19.04 19.04
C ASN A 274 -20.84 -17.60 18.51
N ILE A 275 -20.45 -17.36 17.24
CA ILE A 275 -20.31 -15.98 16.70
C ILE A 275 -20.73 -15.92 15.20
N GLY A 276 -22.04 -15.78 14.93
CA GLY A 276 -22.67 -15.55 13.60
C GLY A 276 -22.43 -16.65 12.54
N PRO A 277 -23.04 -16.58 11.33
CA PRO A 277 -23.68 -17.70 10.68
C PRO A 277 -22.72 -18.83 10.33
N VAL A 278 -22.59 -19.69 11.31
CA VAL A 278 -22.46 -21.10 11.12
C VAL A 278 -23.76 -21.49 10.45
N ILE A 279 -23.70 -21.72 9.14
CA ILE A 279 -24.42 -22.85 8.58
C ILE A 279 -24.06 -24.02 9.50
N ASP A 280 -25.05 -24.56 10.22
CA ASP A 280 -24.84 -25.60 11.23
C ASP A 280 -23.93 -26.68 10.66
N ALA A 281 -22.69 -26.76 11.15
CA ALA A 281 -21.73 -27.76 10.69
C ALA A 281 -22.19 -29.20 10.98
N THR A 282 -23.19 -29.34 11.85
CA THR A 282 -23.88 -30.59 12.13
C THR A 282 -25.06 -30.86 11.20
N ASP A 283 -25.50 -29.87 10.41
CA ASP A 283 -26.48 -30.09 9.34
C ASP A 283 -25.84 -30.91 8.22
N ALA A 284 -26.22 -32.20 8.19
CA ALA A 284 -25.79 -33.17 7.19
C ALA A 284 -26.17 -32.77 5.76
N CYS A 285 -27.02 -31.75 5.60
CA CYS A 285 -27.54 -31.31 4.33
C CYS A 285 -26.77 -30.14 3.68
N ILE A 286 -25.62 -29.74 4.22
CA ILE A 286 -24.82 -28.64 3.68
C ILE A 286 -23.48 -29.16 3.14
N PRO A 287 -23.02 -28.67 1.97
CA PRO A 287 -21.69 -28.92 1.44
C PRO A 287 -20.59 -28.68 2.47
N LYS A 288 -19.66 -29.62 2.55
CA LYS A 288 -18.42 -29.46 3.34
C LYS A 288 -17.25 -28.92 2.51
N ALA A 289 -17.50 -28.59 1.24
CA ALA A 289 -16.50 -28.14 0.27
C ALA A 289 -16.94 -26.83 -0.39
N ALA A 290 -15.95 -26.02 -0.79
CA ALA A 290 -16.13 -24.81 -1.59
C ALA A 290 -16.77 -25.13 -2.95
N GLY A 291 -17.64 -24.24 -3.43
CA GLY A 291 -18.21 -24.29 -4.79
C GLY A 291 -17.43 -23.38 -5.76
N PRO A 292 -17.74 -23.39 -7.07
CA PRO A 292 -17.28 -22.35 -7.98
C PRO A 292 -17.73 -20.96 -7.49
N MET A 293 -16.93 -19.95 -7.82
CA MET A 293 -17.31 -18.56 -7.63
C MET A 293 -18.52 -18.21 -8.51
N LEU A 294 -19.35 -17.27 -8.05
CA LEU A 294 -20.43 -16.71 -8.88
C LEU A 294 -19.93 -15.62 -9.84
N PHE A 295 -18.70 -15.14 -9.64
CA PHE A 295 -18.04 -14.22 -10.54
C PHE A 295 -17.52 -14.94 -11.77
N ASP A 296 -17.72 -14.31 -12.92
CA ASP A 296 -17.03 -14.70 -14.15
C ASP A 296 -15.59 -14.16 -14.13
N ASP A 297 -14.73 -14.67 -15.02
CA ASP A 297 -13.32 -14.26 -15.10
C ASP A 297 -13.15 -12.73 -15.27
N SER A 298 -13.99 -12.12 -16.11
CA SER A 298 -14.02 -10.67 -16.32
C SER A 298 -14.41 -9.90 -15.04
N ASP A 299 -15.22 -10.47 -14.15
CA ASP A 299 -15.60 -9.79 -12.92
C ASP A 299 -14.42 -9.63 -11.96
N ILE A 300 -13.39 -10.47 -12.10
CA ILE A 300 -12.21 -10.50 -11.25
C ILE A 300 -11.05 -9.73 -11.89
N HIS A 301 -10.93 -9.76 -13.22
CA HIS A 301 -9.73 -9.28 -13.91
C HIS A 301 -9.92 -8.00 -14.74
N GLU A 302 -11.16 -7.63 -15.07
CA GLU A 302 -11.42 -6.45 -15.89
C GLU A 302 -11.55 -5.18 -15.05
N TRP A 303 -10.53 -4.33 -15.11
CA TRP A 303 -10.51 -3.04 -14.44
C TRP A 303 -11.14 -1.94 -15.29
N ARG A 304 -12.00 -1.13 -14.67
CA ARG A 304 -12.56 0.07 -15.30
C ARG A 304 -12.78 1.19 -14.31
N MET A 305 -12.85 2.42 -14.82
CA MET A 305 -13.27 3.56 -14.02
C MET A 305 -14.76 3.45 -13.69
N VAL A 306 -15.09 3.40 -12.41
CA VAL A 306 -16.45 3.38 -11.86
C VAL A 306 -16.64 4.59 -10.97
N SER A 307 -17.76 5.30 -11.12
CA SER A 307 -18.11 6.41 -10.23
C SER A 307 -19.16 6.01 -9.22
N PHE A 308 -19.07 6.60 -8.03
CA PHE A 308 -20.10 6.49 -7.01
C PHE A 308 -20.82 7.82 -6.82
N ARG A 309 -22.11 7.74 -6.56
CA ARG A 309 -22.89 8.88 -6.07
C ARG A 309 -23.67 8.49 -4.83
N GLN A 310 -23.88 9.45 -3.95
CA GLN A 310 -24.80 9.26 -2.85
C GLN A 310 -26.23 9.11 -3.42
N VAL A 311 -27.03 8.24 -2.81
CA VAL A 311 -28.46 8.11 -3.13
C VAL A 311 -29.21 9.40 -2.83
N ASP A 312 -30.20 9.71 -3.66
CA ASP A 312 -31.14 10.80 -3.42
C ASP A 312 -32.14 10.43 -2.30
N GLU A 313 -32.90 11.42 -1.80
CA GLU A 313 -33.93 11.17 -0.80
C GLU A 313 -34.99 10.20 -1.33
N GLY A 314 -35.22 9.10 -0.61
CA GLY A 314 -36.15 8.04 -1.00
C GLY A 314 -35.62 7.05 -2.05
N GLU A 315 -34.41 7.24 -2.57
CA GLU A 315 -33.75 6.28 -3.45
C GLU A 315 -33.08 5.15 -2.66
N LEU A 316 -33.22 3.91 -3.14
CA LEU A 316 -32.48 2.77 -2.59
C LEU A 316 -31.11 2.65 -3.27
N PRO A 317 -30.04 2.30 -2.53
CA PRO A 317 -28.74 2.05 -3.14
C PRO A 317 -28.77 0.80 -4.03
N THR A 318 -27.77 0.65 -4.89
CA THR A 318 -27.62 -0.56 -5.70
C THR A 318 -27.48 -1.80 -4.81
N ARG A 319 -28.20 -2.87 -5.16
CA ARG A 319 -28.06 -4.18 -4.50
C ARG A 319 -26.69 -4.77 -4.83
N MET A 320 -25.99 -5.31 -3.83
CA MET A 320 -24.65 -5.89 -4.07
C MET A 320 -24.67 -7.07 -5.06
N TRP A 321 -25.83 -7.71 -5.26
CA TRP A 321 -25.98 -8.81 -6.19
C TRP A 321 -26.50 -8.39 -7.57
N ASP A 322 -26.83 -7.12 -7.81
CA ASP A 322 -27.26 -6.65 -9.14
C ASP A 322 -26.07 -6.55 -10.11
N LEU A 323 -25.54 -7.71 -10.53
CA LEU A 323 -24.40 -7.80 -11.43
C LEU A 323 -24.69 -7.16 -12.78
N LYS A 324 -25.95 -7.07 -13.21
CA LYS A 324 -26.31 -6.40 -14.45
C LYS A 324 -25.98 -4.91 -14.37
N THR A 325 -26.43 -4.24 -13.32
CA THR A 325 -26.12 -2.82 -13.09
C THR A 325 -24.62 -2.62 -12.84
N ILE A 326 -24.00 -3.50 -12.05
CA ILE A 326 -22.56 -3.43 -11.73
C ILE A 326 -21.71 -3.60 -12.98
N ARG A 327 -21.98 -4.60 -13.83
CA ARG A 327 -21.24 -4.83 -15.09
C ARG A 327 -21.42 -3.69 -16.09
N ALA A 328 -22.57 -3.02 -16.09
CA ALA A 328 -22.83 -1.85 -16.92
C ALA A 328 -22.27 -0.53 -16.37
N SER A 329 -21.84 -0.48 -15.10
CA SER A 329 -21.39 0.76 -14.47
C SER A 329 -20.08 1.26 -15.08
N THR A 330 -20.02 2.56 -15.31
CA THR A 330 -18.83 3.26 -15.79
C THR A 330 -18.68 4.57 -15.01
N ARG A 331 -17.73 5.41 -15.38
CA ARG A 331 -17.62 6.78 -14.84
C ARG A 331 -18.88 7.61 -15.11
N ASP A 332 -19.52 7.41 -16.27
CA ASP A 332 -20.68 8.20 -16.70
C ASP A 332 -22.02 7.57 -16.26
N ILE A 333 -21.98 6.34 -15.74
CA ILE A 333 -23.13 5.61 -15.18
C ILE A 333 -22.79 5.28 -13.72
N PRO A 334 -22.92 6.26 -12.81
CA PRO A 334 -22.47 6.12 -11.43
C PRO A 334 -23.37 5.15 -10.66
N ILE A 335 -22.75 4.43 -9.73
CA ILE A 335 -23.43 3.52 -8.82
C ILE A 335 -24.00 4.31 -7.63
N PRO A 336 -25.33 4.27 -7.40
CA PRO A 336 -25.94 4.83 -6.20
C PRO A 336 -25.55 4.03 -4.95
N ILE A 337 -24.98 4.71 -3.96
CA ILE A 337 -24.56 4.16 -2.67
C ILE A 337 -24.97 5.09 -1.51
N ARG A 338 -24.95 4.60 -0.26
CA ARG A 338 -25.35 5.43 0.89
C ARG A 338 -24.18 6.26 1.43
N SER A 339 -22.99 5.68 1.44
CA SER A 339 -21.77 6.34 1.89
C SER A 339 -21.26 7.36 0.86
N GLN A 340 -20.50 8.34 1.36
CA GLN A 340 -19.79 9.29 0.52
C GLN A 340 -18.38 8.76 0.25
N ARG A 341 -18.15 8.25 -0.96
CA ARG A 341 -16.83 7.77 -1.41
C ARG A 341 -16.13 8.85 -2.21
N VAL A 342 -14.95 9.24 -1.74
CA VAL A 342 -14.13 10.30 -2.32
C VAL A 342 -12.66 10.13 -1.97
N GLY A 343 -11.81 10.28 -2.96
CA GLY A 343 -10.35 10.27 -2.81
C GLY A 343 -9.76 9.02 -2.13
N PRO A 344 -8.47 9.05 -1.77
CA PRO A 344 -7.77 7.88 -1.22
C PRO A 344 -8.23 7.52 0.19
N PHE A 345 -8.70 8.49 0.96
CA PHE A 345 -8.96 8.36 2.40
C PHE A 345 -10.34 7.76 2.73
N THR A 346 -11.10 7.31 1.72
CA THR A 346 -12.39 6.62 1.90
C THR A 346 -12.40 5.21 1.28
N THR A 347 -11.25 4.72 0.83
CA THR A 347 -11.13 3.39 0.26
C THR A 347 -11.12 2.33 1.37
N PRO A 348 -11.57 1.09 1.08
CA PRO A 348 -11.49 0.02 2.05
C PRO A 348 -10.06 -0.28 2.52
N ALA A 349 -9.07 -0.17 1.62
CA ALA A 349 -7.67 -0.38 1.97
C ALA A 349 -7.15 0.68 2.95
N PHE A 350 -7.51 1.95 2.75
CA PHE A 350 -7.12 3.03 3.68
C PHE A 350 -7.76 2.82 5.06
N PHE A 351 -9.04 2.47 5.12
CA PHE A 351 -9.73 2.15 6.38
C PHE A 351 -9.18 0.90 7.07
N ALA A 352 -8.76 -0.12 6.31
CA ALA A 352 -8.16 -1.34 6.85
C ALA A 352 -6.77 -1.06 7.42
N ASN A 353 -6.00 -0.18 6.77
CA ASN A 353 -4.69 0.21 7.27
C ASN A 353 -4.78 1.12 8.50
N TRP A 354 -5.77 2.01 8.51
CA TRP A 354 -5.95 2.99 9.56
C TRP A 354 -7.28 2.79 10.29
N PRO A 355 -7.45 1.70 11.04
CA PRO A 355 -8.71 1.40 11.70
C PRO A 355 -9.08 2.45 12.76
N SER A 356 -10.39 2.62 12.91
CA SER A 356 -11.04 3.43 13.94
C SER A 356 -11.69 2.49 14.96
N ASN A 357 -12.14 3.05 16.09
CA ASN A 357 -12.89 2.33 17.11
C ASN A 357 -13.64 3.33 18.00
N VAL A 358 -14.42 2.82 18.96
CA VAL A 358 -15.22 3.63 19.88
C VAL A 358 -14.42 4.63 20.72
N ASN A 359 -13.12 4.37 20.94
CA ASN A 359 -12.24 5.24 21.73
C ASN A 359 -11.55 6.31 20.89
N ASN A 360 -11.18 6.02 19.64
CA ASN A 360 -10.50 6.97 18.77
C ASN A 360 -11.48 7.79 17.89
N GLN A 361 -12.63 7.20 17.53
CA GLN A 361 -13.71 7.84 16.78
C GLN A 361 -13.24 8.59 15.51
N ALA A 362 -12.40 7.94 14.72
CA ALA A 362 -11.79 8.43 13.47
C ALA A 362 -10.77 9.58 13.60
N ARG A 363 -10.34 9.98 14.80
CA ARG A 363 -9.22 10.94 14.99
C ARG A 363 -7.94 10.48 14.28
N GLY A 364 -7.58 9.21 14.42
CA GLY A 364 -6.42 8.59 13.79
C GLY A 364 -6.57 8.51 12.27
N THR A 365 -7.76 8.17 11.79
CA THR A 365 -8.09 8.15 10.35
C THR A 365 -7.96 9.53 9.73
N MET A 366 -8.49 10.55 10.42
CA MET A 366 -8.40 11.95 10.00
C MET A 366 -6.95 12.42 9.98
N ASN A 367 -6.16 12.12 11.02
CA ASN A 367 -4.73 12.47 11.01
C ASN A 367 -3.98 11.81 9.85
N GLN A 368 -4.26 10.54 9.55
CA GLN A 368 -3.61 9.88 8.43
C GLN A 368 -4.06 10.44 7.08
N ALA A 369 -5.30 10.92 6.97
CA ALA A 369 -5.73 11.63 5.77
C ALA A 369 -4.94 12.94 5.59
N LEU A 370 -4.65 13.68 6.66
CA LEU A 370 -3.76 14.86 6.64
C LEU A 370 -2.35 14.49 6.19
N ILE A 371 -1.77 13.41 6.73
CA ILE A 371 -0.41 12.97 6.38
C ILE A 371 -0.32 12.53 4.90
N VAL A 372 -1.31 11.79 4.42
CA VAL A 372 -1.34 11.34 3.01
C VAL A 372 -1.52 12.53 2.06
N ALA A 373 -2.45 13.44 2.37
CA ALA A 373 -2.75 14.55 1.47
C ALA A 373 -1.72 15.70 1.55
N LEU A 374 -1.32 16.05 2.77
CA LEU A 374 -0.65 17.31 3.10
C LEU A 374 0.74 17.12 3.71
N GLY A 375 1.19 15.89 3.93
CA GLY A 375 2.55 15.62 4.43
C GLY A 375 2.79 16.16 5.83
N ALA A 376 1.74 16.32 6.65
CA ALA A 376 1.86 16.83 8.00
C ALA A 376 0.87 16.13 8.95
N SER A 377 1.32 15.90 10.18
CA SER A 377 0.51 15.39 11.28
C SER A 377 0.00 16.55 12.13
N PHE A 378 -1.03 16.31 12.94
CA PHE A 378 -1.21 17.15 14.13
C PHE A 378 -0.01 16.94 15.07
N ASP A 379 0.51 18.04 15.61
CA ASP A 379 1.61 18.06 16.60
C ASP A 379 1.31 19.04 17.76
N GLY A 380 0.11 19.60 17.78
CA GLY A 380 -0.34 20.60 18.76
C GLY A 380 0.16 22.03 18.52
N SER A 381 1.13 22.24 17.63
CA SER A 381 1.67 23.57 17.30
C SER A 381 0.93 24.22 16.13
N ASN A 382 0.34 23.41 15.26
CA ASN A 382 -0.23 23.83 13.98
C ASN A 382 -1.75 24.13 13.99
N VAL A 383 -2.39 24.11 15.17
CA VAL A 383 -3.83 24.38 15.32
C VAL A 383 -4.06 25.48 16.34
N VAL A 384 -4.70 26.57 15.92
CA VAL A 384 -5.18 27.58 16.86
C VAL A 384 -6.43 27.02 17.51
N ALA A 385 -6.40 26.77 18.82
CA ALA A 385 -7.55 26.31 19.58
C ALA A 385 -8.80 27.12 19.21
N GLN A 386 -9.78 26.48 18.58
CA GLN A 386 -11.08 27.09 18.36
C GLN A 386 -11.76 27.20 19.72
N SER A 387 -11.61 28.36 20.35
CA SER A 387 -12.40 28.76 21.52
C SER A 387 -13.84 28.99 21.08
N GLY A 388 -14.59 27.91 20.84
CA GLY A 388 -16.03 28.02 20.56
C GLY A 388 -16.69 26.87 19.80
N LEU A 389 -15.94 26.01 19.10
CA LEU A 389 -16.51 24.86 18.39
C LEU A 389 -16.19 23.54 19.13
N GLU A 390 -17.19 23.05 19.85
CA GLU A 390 -17.27 21.74 20.53
C GLU A 390 -16.26 21.46 21.68
N THR A 391 -16.20 22.34 22.67
CA THR A 391 -16.16 21.86 24.08
C THR A 391 -17.57 21.61 24.65
N ASN A 392 -18.61 21.88 23.85
CA ASN A 392 -20.01 21.67 24.20
C ASN A 392 -20.42 20.19 24.12
N ASP A 393 -20.27 19.52 25.26
CA ASP A 393 -21.36 18.81 25.95
C ASP A 393 -22.08 17.63 25.24
N THR A 394 -21.55 17.10 24.13
CA THR A 394 -22.08 15.87 23.50
C THR A 394 -21.14 14.67 23.53
N LEU A 395 -19.91 14.84 24.02
CA LEU A 395 -19.14 13.71 24.52
C LEU A 395 -19.90 13.13 25.72
N ALA A 396 -20.23 11.83 25.69
CA ALA A 396 -20.84 11.16 26.84
C ALA A 396 -20.10 11.60 28.11
N SER A 397 -20.84 11.89 29.20
CA SER A 397 -20.33 12.60 30.39
C SER A 397 -19.03 12.06 31.01
N SER A 398 -18.62 10.83 30.66
CA SER A 398 -17.32 10.24 31.00
C SER A 398 -16.13 10.74 30.17
N ASP A 399 -16.31 11.11 28.90
CA ASP A 399 -15.23 11.53 27.99
C ASP A 399 -14.99 13.05 28.04
N ALA A 400 -15.98 13.84 28.48
CA ALA A 400 -15.81 15.28 28.69
C ALA A 400 -14.78 15.62 29.77
N ALA A 401 -14.62 14.76 30.79
CA ALA A 401 -13.58 14.93 31.82
C ALA A 401 -12.19 14.55 31.28
N HIS A 402 -12.10 13.52 30.44
CA HIS A 402 -10.87 13.09 29.76
C HIS A 402 -10.38 14.14 28.76
N ALA A 403 -11.27 14.66 27.93
CA ALA A 403 -10.94 15.68 26.93
C ALA A 403 -10.48 17.02 27.54
N ARG A 404 -10.81 17.28 28.82
CA ARG A 404 -10.37 18.47 29.58
C ARG A 404 -9.01 18.27 30.26
N ASP A 405 -8.44 17.07 30.24
CA ASP A 405 -7.07 16.86 30.70
C ASP A 405 -6.10 17.61 29.77
N PRO A 406 -5.17 18.42 30.28
CA PRO A 406 -4.22 19.17 29.46
C PRO A 406 -3.43 18.31 28.45
N SER A 407 -3.17 17.03 28.78
CA SER A 407 -2.48 16.09 27.89
C SER A 407 -3.33 15.66 26.69
N CYS A 408 -4.66 15.74 26.80
CA CYS A 408 -5.61 15.28 25.78
C CYS A 408 -6.25 16.44 25.02
N GLN A 409 -6.31 17.62 25.64
CA GLN A 409 -6.98 18.81 25.11
C GLN A 409 -6.48 19.23 23.72
N GLY A 410 -5.18 19.12 23.44
CA GLY A 410 -4.61 19.45 22.12
C GLY A 410 -5.18 18.58 21.00
N CYS A 411 -5.23 17.27 21.21
CA CYS A 411 -5.79 16.32 20.25
C CYS A 411 -7.30 16.55 20.04
N HIS A 412 -8.05 16.77 21.13
CA HIS A 412 -9.50 17.00 21.04
C HIS A 412 -9.81 18.33 20.32
N ASN A 413 -9.14 19.43 20.69
CA ASN A 413 -9.37 20.74 20.06
C ASN A 413 -9.04 20.74 18.56
N ALA A 414 -8.04 19.95 18.14
CA ALA A 414 -7.62 19.88 16.75
C ALA A 414 -8.43 18.87 15.93
N LEU A 415 -8.54 17.63 16.41
CA LEU A 415 -9.06 16.53 15.61
C LEU A 415 -10.55 16.30 15.79
N ASP A 416 -11.16 16.69 16.91
CA ASP A 416 -12.60 16.46 17.07
C ASP A 416 -13.45 17.24 16.08
N PRO A 417 -13.17 18.53 15.79
CA PRO A 417 -13.91 19.24 14.75
C PRO A 417 -13.63 18.69 13.34
N MET A 418 -12.38 18.28 13.05
CA MET A 418 -12.01 17.72 11.74
C MET A 418 -12.57 16.32 11.50
N ARG A 419 -12.57 15.44 12.50
CA ARG A 419 -13.09 14.06 12.33
C ARG A 419 -14.58 14.04 12.03
N GLN A 420 -15.33 15.11 12.33
CA GLN A 420 -16.75 15.20 11.99
C GLN A 420 -17.00 15.02 10.49
N PHE A 421 -16.07 15.41 9.61
CA PHE A 421 -16.18 15.09 8.18
C PHE A 421 -16.37 13.58 7.94
N ILE A 422 -15.68 12.73 8.71
CA ILE A 422 -15.75 11.28 8.64
C ILE A 422 -16.96 10.74 9.39
N THR A 423 -17.15 11.14 10.66
CA THR A 423 -18.16 10.54 11.55
C THR A 423 -19.61 10.86 11.15
N ARG A 424 -19.83 11.90 10.34
CA ARG A 424 -21.11 12.19 9.67
C ARG A 424 -21.52 11.14 8.63
N THR A 425 -20.55 10.46 8.05
CA THR A 425 -20.76 9.45 7.00
C THR A 425 -20.61 8.04 7.57
N PHE A 426 -19.58 7.83 8.38
CA PHE A 426 -19.15 6.52 8.84
C PHE A 426 -19.21 6.42 10.36
N ASN A 427 -19.70 5.30 10.87
CA ASN A 427 -19.56 4.98 12.30
C ASN A 427 -18.12 4.51 12.61
N PRO A 428 -17.77 4.24 13.89
CA PRO A 428 -16.41 3.84 14.25
C PRO A 428 -15.88 2.55 13.59
N TRP A 429 -16.76 1.76 12.97
CA TRP A 429 -16.46 0.53 12.24
C TRP A 429 -16.53 0.71 10.71
N TYR A 430 -16.64 1.94 10.22
CA TYR A 430 -16.72 2.30 8.79
C TYR A 430 -17.93 1.77 8.02
N GLY A 431 -18.99 1.36 8.71
CA GLY A 431 -20.30 1.28 8.07
C GLY A 431 -21.00 2.63 8.09
N VAL A 432 -22.06 2.77 7.30
CA VAL A 432 -22.80 4.02 7.19
C VAL A 432 -23.45 4.38 8.53
N THR A 433 -23.18 5.58 9.04
CA THR A 433 -23.80 6.03 10.29
C THR A 433 -25.29 6.31 10.07
N ASN A 434 -26.12 5.88 11.02
CA ASN A 434 -27.56 6.18 11.04
C ASN A 434 -27.94 7.17 12.15
N LYS A 435 -26.96 7.64 12.94
CA LYS A 435 -27.17 8.56 14.08
C LYS A 435 -27.52 9.98 13.62
N PRO A 436 -28.72 10.49 13.90
CA PRO A 436 -29.09 11.86 13.56
C PRO A 436 -28.17 12.91 14.19
N GLU A 437 -27.69 12.65 15.42
CA GLU A 437 -26.79 13.53 16.14
C GLU A 437 -25.43 13.69 15.45
N ASP A 438 -24.86 12.61 14.89
CA ASP A 438 -23.61 12.69 14.15
C ASP A 438 -23.83 13.36 12.80
N LYS A 439 -24.94 13.07 12.12
CA LYS A 439 -25.35 13.73 10.87
C LYS A 439 -25.70 15.22 11.03
N ALA A 440 -25.86 15.72 12.26
CA ALA A 440 -26.13 17.14 12.52
C ALA A 440 -24.87 17.99 12.75
N LYS A 441 -23.73 17.40 13.14
CA LYS A 441 -22.49 18.12 13.52
C LYS A 441 -21.70 18.65 12.34
N LEU A 442 -21.32 19.93 12.30
CA LEU A 442 -20.51 20.47 11.20
C LEU A 442 -19.06 19.97 11.25
N GLY A 443 -18.46 19.67 10.10
CA GLY A 443 -17.02 19.47 9.98
C GLY A 443 -16.30 20.81 9.97
N SER A 444 -15.32 20.99 10.86
CA SER A 444 -14.49 22.19 10.91
C SER A 444 -13.03 21.80 10.69
N PHE A 445 -12.42 22.38 9.66
CA PHE A 445 -11.04 22.22 9.28
C PHE A 445 -10.24 23.43 9.75
N ASP A 446 -9.19 23.21 10.52
CA ASP A 446 -8.25 24.23 10.98
C ASP A 446 -6.86 23.59 11.02
N PHE A 447 -6.08 23.81 9.96
CA PHE A 447 -4.77 23.19 9.80
C PHE A 447 -3.85 24.13 9.02
N PHE A 448 -2.69 24.47 9.58
CA PHE A 448 -1.68 25.35 8.96
C PHE A 448 -2.26 26.67 8.43
N GLY A 449 -3.16 27.28 9.21
CA GLY A 449 -3.79 28.57 8.89
C GLY A 449 -4.92 28.49 7.85
N ASN A 450 -5.22 27.31 7.30
CA ASN A 450 -6.38 27.11 6.44
C ASN A 450 -7.59 26.72 7.29
N LYS A 451 -8.62 27.56 7.27
CA LYS A 451 -9.85 27.38 8.05
C LYS A 451 -11.06 27.29 7.14
N THR A 452 -11.72 26.13 7.13
CA THR A 452 -12.88 25.87 6.28
C THR A 452 -13.88 24.98 7.03
N GLU A 453 -15.16 25.24 6.88
CA GLU A 453 -16.23 24.37 7.38
C GLU A 453 -16.89 23.60 6.23
N GLY A 454 -17.45 22.44 6.52
CA GLY A 454 -18.21 21.66 5.54
C GLY A 454 -19.06 20.57 6.16
N THR A 455 -19.92 19.98 5.34
CA THR A 455 -20.99 19.06 5.78
C THR A 455 -20.84 17.66 5.20
N SER A 456 -19.82 17.43 4.38
CA SER A 456 -19.63 16.17 3.65
C SER A 456 -18.16 15.82 3.48
N LEU A 457 -17.88 14.54 3.25
CA LEU A 457 -16.53 14.09 2.84
C LEU A 457 -16.12 14.69 1.49
N TYR A 458 -17.09 15.06 0.64
CA TYR A 458 -16.80 15.77 -0.61
C TYR A 458 -16.23 17.18 -0.35
N ASP A 459 -16.64 17.84 0.74
CA ASP A 459 -16.05 19.11 1.16
C ASP A 459 -14.61 18.90 1.63
N LEU A 460 -14.37 17.85 2.44
CA LEU A 460 -13.02 17.51 2.89
C LEU A 460 -12.08 17.21 1.71
N GLY A 461 -12.56 16.46 0.71
CA GLY A 461 -11.78 16.19 -0.49
C GLY A 461 -11.40 17.45 -1.27
N ARG A 462 -12.29 18.45 -1.33
CA ARG A 462 -12.00 19.77 -1.91
C ARG A 462 -11.02 20.57 -1.07
N ILE A 463 -11.16 20.54 0.26
CA ILE A 463 -10.21 21.18 1.18
C ILE A 463 -8.80 20.65 0.94
N PHE A 464 -8.62 19.32 0.83
CA PHE A 464 -7.32 18.73 0.50
C PHE A 464 -6.82 19.12 -0.90
N GLN A 465 -7.68 19.07 -1.91
CA GLN A 465 -7.33 19.45 -3.27
C GLN A 465 -6.76 20.88 -3.35
N ASP A 466 -7.34 21.81 -2.59
CA ASP A 466 -7.01 23.23 -2.66
C ASP A 466 -5.97 23.66 -1.59
N HIS A 467 -5.46 22.73 -0.78
CA HIS A 467 -4.58 23.05 0.35
C HIS A 467 -3.17 23.46 -0.11
N PRO A 468 -2.57 24.52 0.46
CA PRO A 468 -1.26 25.02 0.05
C PRO A 468 -0.09 24.06 0.33
N LEU A 469 -0.22 23.14 1.29
CA LEU A 469 0.82 22.14 1.60
C LEU A 469 0.88 20.98 0.59
N LEU A 470 -0.15 20.76 -0.23
CA LEU A 470 -0.22 19.61 -1.12
C LEU A 470 1.00 19.50 -2.05
N PRO A 471 1.49 20.57 -2.74
CA PRO A 471 2.63 20.44 -3.62
C PRO A 471 3.90 19.94 -2.90
N GLY A 472 4.28 20.59 -1.80
CA GLY A 472 5.47 20.22 -1.02
C GLY A 472 5.39 18.79 -0.47
N ALA A 473 4.21 18.39 0.03
CA ALA A 473 3.99 17.04 0.53
C ALA A 473 4.30 15.95 -0.51
N TRP A 474 3.93 16.17 -1.77
CA TRP A 474 4.15 15.19 -2.83
C TRP A 474 5.58 15.21 -3.37
N VAL A 475 6.27 16.37 -3.37
CA VAL A 475 7.73 16.41 -3.60
C VAL A 475 8.45 15.64 -2.49
N GLN A 476 8.07 15.82 -1.24
CA GLN A 476 8.71 15.15 -0.11
C GLN A 476 8.53 13.63 -0.13
N LYS A 477 7.36 13.13 -0.53
CA LYS A 477 7.15 11.69 -0.76
C LYS A 477 8.08 11.14 -1.86
N LEU A 478 8.33 11.92 -2.92
CA LEU A 478 9.29 11.53 -3.95
C LEU A 478 10.74 11.56 -3.44
N CYS A 479 11.09 12.48 -2.54
CA CYS A 479 12.40 12.47 -1.85
C CYS A 479 12.62 11.16 -1.09
N PHE A 480 11.66 10.74 -0.26
CA PHE A 480 11.75 9.44 0.42
C PHE A 480 11.80 8.27 -0.55
N TRP A 481 11.05 8.32 -1.64
CA TRP A 481 11.07 7.23 -2.62
C TRP A 481 12.42 7.09 -3.33
N ALA A 482 13.01 8.20 -3.79
CA ALA A 482 14.23 8.20 -4.61
C ALA A 482 15.54 8.25 -3.82
N ASN A 483 15.53 8.87 -2.64
CA ASN A 483 16.73 9.09 -1.81
C ASN A 483 16.66 8.37 -0.47
N SER A 484 15.51 7.81 -0.11
CA SER A 484 15.26 7.20 1.20
C SER A 484 15.45 8.16 2.37
N ALA A 485 15.33 9.45 2.10
CA ALA A 485 15.47 10.50 3.09
C ALA A 485 14.63 11.70 2.69
N ALA A 486 14.36 12.55 3.67
CA ALA A 486 13.78 13.86 3.48
C ALA A 486 14.65 14.73 2.59
N CYS A 487 14.03 15.53 1.72
CA CYS A 487 14.68 16.73 1.22
C CYS A 487 14.48 17.87 2.24
N SER A 488 15.37 18.86 2.23
CA SER A 488 15.12 20.10 2.95
C SER A 488 14.03 20.89 2.23
N GLU A 489 12.95 21.24 2.92
CA GLU A 489 11.83 21.98 2.32
C GLU A 489 12.20 23.45 2.00
N ASP A 490 13.24 23.98 2.66
CA ASP A 490 13.83 25.30 2.41
C ASP A 490 14.86 25.29 1.25
N ASP A 491 15.15 24.12 0.68
CA ASP A 491 16.05 24.02 -0.47
C ASP A 491 15.44 24.69 -1.70
N PRO A 492 16.12 25.64 -2.36
CA PRO A 492 15.61 26.27 -3.57
C PRO A 492 15.20 25.28 -4.67
N ALA A 493 15.88 24.13 -4.78
CA ALA A 493 15.51 23.09 -5.72
C ALA A 493 14.18 22.41 -5.32
N PHE A 494 13.93 22.22 -4.03
CA PHE A 494 12.68 21.67 -3.52
C PHE A 494 11.52 22.65 -3.74
N THR A 495 11.71 23.91 -3.35
CA THR A 495 10.68 24.96 -3.52
C THR A 495 10.33 25.13 -5.00
N ALA A 496 11.32 25.14 -5.91
CA ALA A 496 11.09 25.25 -7.34
C ALA A 496 10.25 24.08 -7.91
N LEU A 497 10.44 22.86 -7.40
CA LEU A 497 9.62 21.71 -7.80
C LEU A 497 8.18 21.81 -7.27
N ALA A 498 8.01 22.22 -6.01
CA ALA A 498 6.68 22.41 -5.42
C ALA A 498 5.89 23.52 -6.14
N ASP A 499 6.54 24.67 -6.39
CA ASP A 499 5.95 25.78 -7.13
C ASP A 499 5.70 25.41 -8.59
N GLY A 500 6.64 24.71 -9.23
CA GLY A 500 6.51 24.20 -10.59
C GLY A 500 5.34 23.23 -10.74
N PHE A 501 5.16 22.32 -9.78
CA PHE A 501 4.04 21.39 -9.77
C PHE A 501 2.70 22.13 -9.71
N LYS A 502 2.58 23.11 -8.80
CA LYS A 502 1.38 23.96 -8.69
C LYS A 502 1.16 24.80 -9.96
N ALA A 503 2.19 25.46 -10.47
CA ALA A 503 2.11 26.34 -11.63
C ALA A 503 1.75 25.59 -12.93
N ASN A 504 2.16 24.33 -13.03
CA ASN A 504 1.83 23.46 -14.16
C ASN A 504 0.55 22.64 -13.92
N ASN A 505 -0.41 23.22 -13.19
CA ASN A 505 -1.74 22.65 -12.96
C ASN A 505 -1.68 21.23 -12.36
N TYR A 506 -0.73 20.99 -11.45
CA TYR A 506 -0.54 19.70 -10.78
C TYR A 506 -0.31 18.53 -11.77
N ASP A 507 0.42 18.75 -12.86
CA ASP A 507 0.87 17.68 -13.76
C ASP A 507 1.90 16.79 -13.03
N PHE A 508 1.47 15.62 -12.59
CA PHE A 508 2.30 14.69 -11.82
C PHE A 508 3.40 14.05 -12.66
N ARG A 509 3.12 13.78 -13.93
CA ARG A 509 4.13 13.22 -14.84
C ARG A 509 5.28 14.21 -15.01
N ARG A 510 4.95 15.49 -15.20
CA ARG A 510 5.95 16.54 -15.26
C ARG A 510 6.73 16.67 -13.95
N LEU A 511 6.05 16.64 -12.80
CA LEU A 511 6.73 16.63 -11.50
C LEU A 511 7.73 15.47 -11.40
N LEU A 512 7.36 14.25 -11.80
CA LEU A 512 8.28 13.10 -11.80
C LEU A 512 9.51 13.34 -12.67
N VAL A 513 9.32 13.85 -13.90
CA VAL A 513 10.41 14.16 -14.83
C VAL A 513 11.34 15.23 -14.24
N ASP A 514 10.76 16.33 -13.77
CA ASP A 514 11.50 17.47 -13.22
C ASP A 514 12.24 17.05 -11.93
N PHE A 515 11.61 16.26 -11.06
CA PHE A 515 12.21 15.76 -9.81
C PHE A 515 13.36 14.78 -10.07
N LEU A 516 13.14 13.74 -10.87
CA LEU A 516 14.14 12.70 -11.11
C LEU A 516 15.35 13.18 -11.93
N SER A 517 15.19 14.27 -12.67
CA SER A 517 16.30 14.94 -13.36
C SER A 517 16.92 16.09 -12.57
N SER A 518 16.41 16.39 -11.36
CA SER A 518 16.89 17.49 -10.53
C SER A 518 18.19 17.16 -9.77
N PRO A 519 18.93 18.19 -9.31
CA PRO A 519 20.06 18.01 -8.40
C PRO A 519 19.72 17.30 -7.08
N LEU A 520 18.46 17.32 -6.63
CA LEU A 520 18.03 16.61 -5.41
C LEU A 520 18.13 15.08 -5.56
N VAL A 521 18.06 14.56 -6.78
CA VAL A 521 18.18 13.12 -7.07
C VAL A 521 19.54 12.78 -7.66
N THR A 522 20.05 13.65 -8.54
CA THR A 522 21.24 13.38 -9.37
C THR A 522 22.56 13.73 -8.70
N GLY A 523 22.57 14.64 -7.72
CA GLY A 523 23.82 15.19 -7.15
C GLY A 523 24.71 15.89 -8.18
N ALA A 524 24.17 16.30 -9.33
CA ALA A 524 24.92 16.95 -10.39
C ALA A 524 25.31 18.40 -10.06
N ALA A 525 24.67 19.00 -9.05
CA ALA A 525 24.93 20.35 -8.57
C ALA A 525 24.68 20.43 -7.05
N PRO A 526 25.31 21.37 -6.33
CA PRO A 526 25.13 21.48 -4.88
C PRO A 526 23.69 21.90 -4.55
N THR A 527 23.15 21.31 -3.48
CA THR A 527 21.83 21.60 -2.93
C THR A 527 21.95 21.82 -1.43
N ALA A 528 21.02 22.58 -0.83
CA ALA A 528 21.01 22.77 0.62
C ALA A 528 20.76 21.43 1.35
N THR A 529 19.96 20.57 0.73
CA THR A 529 19.71 19.18 1.15
C THR A 529 21.02 18.38 1.21
N ALA A 530 21.81 18.36 0.12
CA ALA A 530 23.07 17.63 0.10
C ALA A 530 24.10 18.22 1.08
N GLN A 531 24.07 19.52 1.34
CA GLN A 531 24.93 20.14 2.36
C GLN A 531 24.55 19.73 3.78
N ALA A 532 23.26 19.59 4.07
CA ALA A 532 22.78 19.20 5.40
C ALA A 532 22.93 17.68 5.65
N SER A 533 22.72 16.86 4.62
CA SER A 533 22.61 15.41 4.76
C SER A 533 23.78 14.60 4.16
N GLY A 534 24.65 15.22 3.36
CA GLY A 534 25.70 14.54 2.61
C GLY A 534 25.16 13.78 1.38
N GLU A 535 26.03 12.99 0.73
CA GLU A 535 25.62 12.03 -0.28
C GLU A 535 24.91 10.84 0.37
N LEU A 536 23.73 10.50 -0.13
CA LEU A 536 22.90 9.43 0.42
C LEU A 536 22.95 8.21 -0.51
N VAL A 537 23.50 7.12 0.01
CA VAL A 537 23.41 5.78 -0.57
C VAL A 537 22.45 4.98 0.29
N SER A 538 21.35 4.51 -0.29
CA SER A 538 20.38 3.69 0.43
C SER A 538 20.41 2.24 -0.04
N ILE A 539 20.04 1.32 0.83
CA ILE A 539 19.76 -0.06 0.42
C ILE A 539 18.63 -0.12 -0.61
N SER A 540 18.72 -1.08 -1.53
CA SER A 540 17.59 -1.49 -2.35
C SER A 540 16.57 -2.17 -1.44
N ARG A 541 15.43 -1.52 -1.24
CA ARG A 541 14.30 -2.09 -0.49
C ARG A 541 13.64 -3.19 -1.31
N LEU A 542 12.80 -3.99 -0.67
CA LEU A 542 12.21 -5.19 -1.25
C LEU A 542 11.62 -4.92 -2.63
N ASP A 543 10.78 -3.89 -2.75
CA ASP A 543 10.10 -3.55 -4.01
C ASP A 543 11.09 -3.19 -5.12
N HIS A 544 12.11 -2.39 -4.80
CA HIS A 544 13.12 -2.01 -5.78
C HIS A 544 14.02 -3.18 -6.19
N PHE A 545 14.48 -3.96 -5.21
CA PHE A 545 15.39 -5.08 -5.43
C PHE A 545 14.71 -6.19 -6.24
N CYS A 546 13.49 -6.57 -5.86
CA CYS A 546 12.73 -7.61 -6.53
C CYS A 546 12.32 -7.22 -7.94
N MET A 547 11.90 -5.97 -8.13
CA MET A 547 11.60 -5.45 -9.46
C MET A 547 12.83 -5.41 -10.36
N ALA A 548 13.98 -4.94 -9.85
CA ALA A 548 15.22 -4.92 -10.60
C ALA A 548 15.64 -6.33 -11.03
N LEU A 549 15.67 -7.29 -10.11
CA LEU A 549 16.00 -8.67 -10.43
C LEU A 549 15.00 -9.30 -11.41
N GLN A 550 13.70 -9.07 -11.22
CA GLN A 550 12.67 -9.58 -12.12
C GLN A 550 12.90 -9.09 -13.55
N ASN A 551 13.11 -7.78 -13.71
CA ASN A 551 13.23 -7.16 -15.03
C ASN A 551 14.57 -7.50 -15.70
N ARG A 552 15.67 -7.55 -14.93
CA ARG A 552 17.01 -7.93 -15.43
C ARG A 552 17.09 -9.40 -15.82
N LEU A 553 16.40 -10.29 -15.11
CA LEU A 553 16.43 -11.74 -15.34
C LEU A 553 15.31 -12.22 -16.27
N GLY A 554 14.25 -11.44 -16.45
CA GLY A 554 13.06 -11.83 -17.21
C GLY A 554 12.17 -12.84 -16.48
N ILE A 555 12.23 -12.87 -15.14
CA ILE A 555 11.53 -13.86 -14.31
C ILE A 555 10.47 -13.17 -13.46
N LYS A 556 9.20 -13.44 -13.76
CA LYS A 556 8.07 -12.89 -12.99
C LYS A 556 8.11 -13.39 -11.55
N ASN A 557 7.87 -12.49 -10.61
CA ASN A 557 7.85 -12.76 -9.16
C ASN A 557 9.14 -13.45 -8.69
N VAL A 558 10.30 -12.99 -9.14
CA VAL A 558 11.60 -13.64 -8.85
C VAL A 558 11.86 -13.81 -7.35
N CYS A 559 11.42 -12.87 -6.51
CA CYS A 559 11.53 -12.97 -5.06
C CYS A 559 10.54 -13.94 -4.41
N SER A 560 9.69 -14.57 -5.21
CA SER A 560 8.73 -15.60 -4.81
C SER A 560 8.88 -16.87 -5.66
N VAL A 561 10.04 -17.06 -6.29
CA VAL A 561 10.32 -18.21 -7.16
C VAL A 561 10.30 -19.54 -6.41
N THR A 562 10.65 -19.52 -5.12
CA THR A 562 10.49 -20.64 -4.18
C THR A 562 9.77 -20.20 -2.90
N ALA A 563 9.24 -21.15 -2.13
CA ALA A 563 8.66 -20.86 -0.81
C ALA A 563 9.71 -20.29 0.17
N THR A 564 10.98 -20.69 0.02
CA THR A 564 12.10 -20.13 0.77
C THR A 564 12.36 -18.69 0.36
N ALA A 565 12.38 -18.39 -0.96
CA ALA A 565 12.52 -17.02 -1.46
C ALA A 565 11.44 -16.09 -0.90
N VAL A 566 10.18 -16.55 -0.86
CA VAL A 566 9.08 -15.80 -0.19
C VAL A 566 9.45 -15.49 1.26
N SER A 567 9.84 -16.51 2.03
CA SER A 567 10.14 -16.34 3.47
C SER A 567 11.34 -15.42 3.73
N VAL A 568 12.39 -15.53 2.92
CA VAL A 568 13.61 -14.70 3.04
C VAL A 568 13.35 -13.27 2.60
N SER A 569 12.59 -13.08 1.52
CA SER A 569 12.27 -11.74 0.98
C SER A 569 11.56 -10.86 2.01
N LEU A 570 10.73 -11.44 2.90
CA LEU A 570 10.08 -10.71 3.99
C LEU A 570 11.04 -10.11 5.02
N SER A 571 12.32 -10.52 5.02
CA SER A 571 13.37 -9.93 5.86
C SER A 571 14.10 -8.76 5.19
N ILE A 572 13.80 -8.46 3.92
CA ILE A 572 14.27 -7.25 3.24
C ILE A 572 13.31 -6.11 3.57
N PRO A 573 13.80 -4.93 3.98
CA PRO A 573 12.94 -3.81 4.34
C PRO A 573 12.00 -3.37 3.22
N THR A 574 10.79 -2.97 3.59
CA THR A 574 9.76 -2.42 2.71
C THR A 574 9.45 -0.98 3.08
N ASP A 575 8.87 -0.24 2.14
CA ASP A 575 8.28 1.06 2.43
C ASP A 575 6.99 0.86 3.23
N SER A 576 6.98 1.33 4.47
CA SER A 576 5.82 1.25 5.36
C SER A 576 5.62 2.54 6.13
N TYR A 577 4.45 2.71 6.72
CA TYR A 577 4.10 3.87 7.54
C TYR A 577 3.59 3.40 8.89
N THR A 578 3.99 4.10 9.95
CA THR A 578 3.42 3.87 11.28
C THR A 578 2.32 4.88 11.59
N ARG A 579 1.48 4.57 12.57
CA ARG A 579 0.34 5.43 12.91
C ARG A 579 0.82 6.82 13.36
N GLY A 580 0.41 7.86 12.64
CA GLY A 580 0.74 9.25 12.94
C GLY A 580 2.14 9.70 12.49
N ALA A 581 2.95 8.81 11.91
CA ALA A 581 4.23 9.21 11.33
C ALA A 581 4.00 9.88 9.97
N VAL A 582 4.57 11.07 9.81
CA VAL A 582 4.60 11.80 8.53
C VAL A 582 5.52 11.09 7.54
N GLU A 583 6.67 10.65 8.04
CA GLU A 583 7.71 9.99 7.27
C GLU A 583 7.45 8.48 7.18
N PRO A 584 7.79 7.85 6.05
CA PRO A 584 7.77 6.41 5.96
C PRO A 584 8.86 5.80 6.87
N PHE A 585 8.54 4.65 7.48
CA PHE A 585 9.53 3.81 8.14
C PHE A 585 10.34 3.08 7.07
N GLN A 586 11.54 3.61 6.80
CA GLN A 586 12.44 3.11 5.75
C GLN A 586 13.85 2.91 6.33
N PRO A 587 14.24 1.67 6.66
CA PRO A 587 15.65 1.37 6.92
C PRO A 587 16.50 1.73 5.71
N THR A 588 17.41 2.68 5.87
CA THR A 588 18.27 3.19 4.78
C THR A 588 19.61 2.48 4.72
N ASP A 589 20.10 2.01 5.87
CA ASP A 589 21.46 1.53 6.03
C ASP A 589 21.53 0.00 5.96
N PRO A 590 22.61 -0.56 5.37
CA PRO A 590 22.82 -1.99 5.35
C PRO A 590 23.13 -2.52 6.76
N GLY A 591 22.26 -3.37 7.29
CA GLY A 591 22.47 -4.11 8.53
C GLY A 591 22.83 -5.58 8.29
N LEU A 592 23.21 -6.29 9.36
CA LEU A 592 23.47 -7.73 9.29
C LEU A 592 22.26 -8.51 8.75
N ILE A 593 21.04 -8.11 9.15
CA ILE A 593 19.79 -8.76 8.73
C ILE A 593 19.55 -8.54 7.23
N THR A 594 19.71 -7.30 6.73
CA THR A 594 19.45 -7.00 5.32
C THR A 594 20.47 -7.65 4.39
N ARG A 595 21.75 -7.72 4.82
CA ARG A 595 22.80 -8.48 4.10
C ARG A 595 22.50 -9.97 4.07
N ALA A 596 22.18 -10.58 5.21
CA ALA A 596 21.85 -12.00 5.25
C ALA A 596 20.61 -12.33 4.42
N ALA A 597 19.58 -11.47 4.44
CA ALA A 597 18.36 -11.66 3.67
C ALA A 597 18.63 -11.56 2.16
N THR A 598 19.35 -10.52 1.71
CA THR A 598 19.69 -10.36 0.28
C THR A 598 20.58 -11.49 -0.23
N GLU A 599 21.58 -11.93 0.54
CA GLU A 599 22.45 -13.06 0.18
C GLU A 599 21.66 -14.37 0.05
N ASN A 600 20.87 -14.74 1.05
CA ASN A 600 20.05 -15.96 0.99
C ASN A 600 19.03 -15.91 -0.14
N LEU A 601 18.47 -14.73 -0.44
CA LEU A 601 17.56 -14.57 -1.56
C LEU A 601 18.29 -14.75 -2.90
N CYS A 602 19.48 -14.18 -3.04
CA CYS A 602 20.32 -14.36 -4.24
C CYS A 602 20.71 -15.82 -4.46
N ILE A 603 20.97 -16.60 -3.40
CA ILE A 603 21.24 -18.04 -3.47
C ILE A 603 20.03 -18.79 -4.02
N GLU A 604 18.83 -18.53 -3.49
CA GLU A 604 17.59 -19.14 -3.97
C GLU A 604 17.34 -18.82 -5.45
N ILE A 605 17.60 -17.57 -5.84
CA ILE A 605 17.46 -17.13 -7.24
C ILE A 605 18.52 -17.80 -8.13
N ALA A 606 19.76 -17.96 -7.66
CA ALA A 606 20.84 -18.61 -8.42
C ALA A 606 20.41 -19.99 -8.93
N SER A 607 19.83 -20.80 -8.05
CA SER A 607 19.32 -22.15 -8.36
C SER A 607 18.14 -22.15 -9.34
N SER A 608 17.49 -20.99 -9.51
CA SER A 608 16.36 -20.80 -10.43
C SER A 608 16.77 -20.17 -11.76
N VAL A 609 18.06 -19.84 -11.95
CA VAL A 609 18.55 -19.16 -13.17
C VAL A 609 19.75 -19.84 -13.82
N VAL A 610 20.55 -20.60 -13.07
CA VAL A 610 21.73 -21.33 -13.56
C VAL A 610 21.37 -22.79 -13.82
N ASP A 611 21.69 -23.32 -15.01
CA ASP A 611 21.56 -24.74 -15.37
C ASP A 611 20.23 -25.42 -14.94
N VAL A 612 19.12 -24.68 -14.96
CA VAL A 612 17.82 -25.17 -14.49
C VAL A 612 17.37 -26.39 -15.29
N THR A 613 16.75 -27.33 -14.59
CA THR A 613 16.30 -28.59 -15.20
C THR A 613 14.91 -28.48 -15.85
N THR A 614 14.15 -27.43 -15.53
CA THR A 614 12.80 -27.20 -16.06
C THR A 614 12.70 -25.83 -16.72
N GLY A 615 12.66 -25.81 -18.05
CA GLY A 615 12.67 -24.58 -18.85
C GLY A 615 14.08 -24.17 -19.31
N PRO A 616 14.22 -23.05 -20.04
CA PRO A 616 15.52 -22.57 -20.46
C PRO A 616 16.25 -21.88 -19.30
N SER A 617 17.50 -22.27 -19.05
CA SER A 617 18.38 -21.57 -18.11
C SER A 617 18.69 -20.16 -18.61
N ARG A 618 18.70 -19.18 -17.70
CA ARG A 618 19.18 -17.83 -18.01
C ARG A 618 20.70 -17.80 -18.18
N TYR A 619 21.39 -18.62 -17.39
CA TYR A 619 22.84 -18.80 -17.37
C TYR A 619 23.19 -20.28 -17.46
N THR A 620 24.32 -20.60 -18.09
CA THR A 620 24.80 -21.98 -18.17
C THR A 620 26.28 -22.11 -17.83
N SER A 621 26.62 -23.12 -17.03
CA SER A 621 28.02 -23.44 -16.69
C SER A 621 28.82 -23.99 -17.88
N ALA A 622 28.15 -24.31 -18.99
CA ALA A 622 28.80 -24.66 -20.25
C ALA A 622 29.45 -23.44 -20.94
N ASP A 623 28.99 -22.22 -20.64
CA ASP A 623 29.59 -20.97 -21.13
C ASP A 623 29.67 -19.93 -19.98
N PRO A 624 30.57 -20.14 -19.00
CA PRO A 624 30.67 -19.28 -17.84
C PRO A 624 31.16 -17.87 -18.21
N ASN A 625 31.88 -17.72 -19.32
CA ASN A 625 32.34 -16.40 -19.76
C ASN A 625 31.18 -15.53 -20.22
N ALA A 626 30.29 -16.04 -21.07
CA ALA A 626 29.10 -15.29 -21.47
C ALA A 626 28.20 -14.99 -20.27
N ALA A 627 28.03 -15.95 -19.36
CA ALA A 627 27.25 -15.76 -18.15
C ALA A 627 27.83 -14.64 -17.26
N ILE A 628 29.13 -14.64 -17.00
CA ILE A 628 29.79 -13.61 -16.19
C ILE A 628 29.68 -12.22 -16.83
N LEU A 629 29.89 -12.10 -18.15
CA LEU A 629 29.76 -10.81 -18.84
C LEU A 629 28.33 -10.26 -18.74
N ASP A 630 27.33 -11.13 -18.87
CA ASP A 630 25.91 -10.77 -18.70
C ASP A 630 25.58 -10.42 -17.25
N MET A 631 26.11 -11.14 -16.26
CA MET A 631 25.93 -10.81 -14.83
C MET A 631 26.45 -9.41 -14.51
N VAL A 632 27.63 -9.02 -15.02
CA VAL A 632 28.16 -7.66 -14.82
C VAL A 632 27.28 -6.61 -15.51
N SER A 633 26.88 -6.87 -16.76
CA SER A 633 26.07 -5.91 -17.54
C SER A 633 24.65 -5.75 -17.01
N ASN A 634 24.00 -6.85 -16.67
CA ASN A 634 22.57 -6.88 -16.34
C ASN A 634 22.34 -6.91 -14.83
N VAL A 635 22.90 -7.88 -14.11
CA VAL A 635 22.63 -8.05 -12.67
C VAL A 635 23.25 -6.90 -11.88
N MET A 636 24.54 -6.62 -12.11
CA MET A 636 25.25 -5.52 -11.46
C MET A 636 24.99 -4.15 -12.11
N ALA A 637 24.28 -4.11 -13.25
CA ALA A 637 23.94 -2.91 -14.01
C ALA A 637 25.15 -2.02 -14.39
N LEU A 638 26.30 -2.62 -14.67
CA LEU A 638 27.51 -1.91 -15.11
C LEU A 638 27.66 -2.07 -16.61
N THR A 639 27.57 -0.97 -17.36
CA THR A 639 27.72 -1.06 -18.82
C THR A 639 29.15 -1.38 -19.22
N PRO A 640 29.42 -1.91 -20.43
CA PRO A 640 30.79 -2.20 -20.88
C PRO A 640 31.74 -1.00 -20.88
N LYS A 641 31.21 0.24 -20.98
CA LYS A 641 32.00 1.47 -20.86
C LYS A 641 32.14 2.00 -19.43
N ASP A 642 31.47 1.41 -18.45
CA ASP A 642 31.66 1.78 -17.04
C ASP A 642 33.11 1.46 -16.62
N PRO A 643 33.84 2.41 -15.99
CA PRO A 643 35.22 2.17 -15.55
C PRO A 643 35.40 0.95 -14.63
N ARG A 644 34.34 0.55 -13.92
CA ARG A 644 34.33 -0.59 -13.00
C ARG A 644 34.07 -1.93 -13.70
N TYR A 645 33.65 -1.92 -14.96
CA TYR A 645 33.23 -3.12 -15.69
C TYR A 645 34.31 -4.20 -15.76
N ALA A 646 35.52 -3.81 -16.20
CA ALA A 646 36.63 -4.74 -16.38
C ALA A 646 37.04 -5.41 -15.05
N ASP A 647 37.11 -4.63 -13.98
CA ASP A 647 37.46 -5.11 -12.64
C ASP A 647 36.37 -6.03 -12.09
N ALA A 648 35.08 -5.69 -12.28
CA ALA A 648 33.96 -6.54 -11.89
C ALA A 648 33.99 -7.90 -12.62
N VAL A 649 34.25 -7.90 -13.94
CA VAL A 649 34.42 -9.12 -14.73
C VAL A 649 35.58 -9.95 -14.19
N GLN A 650 36.71 -9.33 -13.86
CA GLN A 650 37.88 -10.02 -13.32
C GLN A 650 37.58 -10.64 -11.95
N ILE A 651 36.87 -9.94 -11.06
CA ILE A 651 36.45 -10.45 -9.75
C ILE A 651 35.58 -11.69 -9.91
N LEU A 652 34.53 -11.63 -10.75
CA LEU A 652 33.62 -12.76 -10.95
C LEU A 652 34.31 -13.96 -11.62
N LYS A 653 35.23 -13.73 -12.55
CA LYS A 653 36.07 -14.79 -13.14
C LYS A 653 37.00 -15.44 -12.12
N GLY A 654 37.61 -14.63 -11.26
CA GLY A 654 38.44 -15.12 -10.16
C GLY A 654 37.64 -16.00 -9.22
N HIS A 655 36.47 -15.53 -8.77
CA HIS A 655 35.57 -16.29 -7.90
C HIS A 655 35.16 -17.64 -8.49
N TYR A 656 34.77 -17.66 -9.78
CA TYR A 656 34.42 -18.90 -10.47
C TYR A 656 35.60 -19.89 -10.52
N ALA A 657 36.79 -19.39 -10.83
CA ALA A 657 38.00 -20.22 -10.89
C ALA A 657 38.39 -20.78 -9.51
N ASP A 658 38.29 -19.97 -8.46
CA ASP A 658 38.57 -20.37 -7.08
C ASP A 658 37.57 -21.43 -6.59
N ALA A 659 36.28 -21.30 -6.94
CA ALA A 659 35.27 -22.30 -6.63
C ALA A 659 35.56 -23.66 -7.30
N LEU A 660 35.97 -23.66 -8.57
CA LEU A 660 36.41 -24.88 -9.26
C LEU A 660 37.68 -25.48 -8.62
N ALA A 661 38.65 -24.65 -8.24
CA ALA A 661 39.85 -25.10 -7.54
C ALA A 661 39.52 -25.73 -6.16
N ALA A 662 38.45 -25.25 -5.51
CA ALA A 662 37.88 -25.82 -4.31
C ALA A 662 37.01 -27.08 -4.55
N GLN A 663 37.04 -27.65 -5.77
CA GLN A 663 36.31 -28.87 -6.16
C GLN A 663 34.78 -28.74 -6.17
N GLN A 664 34.24 -27.52 -6.28
CA GLN A 664 32.82 -27.33 -6.58
C GLN A 664 32.48 -27.81 -8.00
N THR A 665 31.24 -28.19 -8.26
CA THR A 665 30.81 -28.49 -9.63
C THR A 665 30.75 -27.21 -10.47
N PRO A 666 30.81 -27.27 -11.81
CA PRO A 666 30.66 -26.09 -12.66
C PRO A 666 29.36 -25.32 -12.41
N THR A 667 28.26 -26.02 -12.13
CA THR A 667 26.97 -25.42 -11.77
C THR A 667 27.06 -24.69 -10.44
N ASP A 668 27.54 -25.35 -9.37
CA ASP A 668 27.67 -24.72 -8.04
C ASP A 668 28.62 -23.51 -8.07
N ALA A 669 29.71 -23.60 -8.84
CA ALA A 669 30.64 -22.50 -9.04
C ALA A 669 29.95 -21.30 -9.70
N LEU A 670 29.13 -21.53 -10.74
CA LEU A 670 28.42 -20.44 -11.42
C LEU A 670 27.26 -19.88 -10.59
N GLU A 671 26.54 -20.69 -9.82
CA GLU A 671 25.53 -20.24 -8.85
C GLU A 671 26.14 -19.34 -7.77
N SER A 672 27.32 -19.71 -7.26
CA SER A 672 28.05 -18.88 -6.30
C SER A 672 28.54 -17.57 -6.93
N THR A 673 29.02 -17.61 -8.19
CA THR A 673 29.37 -16.39 -8.95
C THR A 673 28.16 -15.48 -9.18
N PHE A 674 27.00 -16.03 -9.50
CA PHE A 674 25.75 -15.27 -9.59
C PHE A 674 25.39 -14.62 -8.25
N THR A 675 25.49 -15.36 -7.15
CA THR A 675 25.21 -14.86 -5.81
C THR A 675 26.10 -13.65 -5.47
N LEU A 676 27.40 -13.72 -5.83
CA LEU A 676 28.33 -12.60 -5.65
C LEU A 676 27.94 -11.37 -6.49
N ALA A 677 27.52 -11.57 -7.74
CA ALA A 677 27.03 -10.47 -8.59
C ALA A 677 25.73 -9.85 -8.05
N CYS A 678 24.79 -10.70 -7.62
CA CYS A 678 23.47 -10.31 -7.10
C CYS A 678 23.57 -9.55 -5.76
N THR A 679 24.58 -9.85 -4.95
CA THR A 679 24.85 -9.17 -3.67
C THR A 679 25.80 -7.97 -3.78
N SER A 680 26.27 -7.65 -4.99
CA SER A 680 27.17 -6.53 -5.20
C SER A 680 26.51 -5.18 -4.86
N PRO A 681 27.28 -4.15 -4.46
CA PRO A 681 26.73 -2.84 -4.09
C PRO A 681 25.82 -2.22 -5.16
N SER A 682 26.13 -2.39 -6.45
CA SER A 682 25.30 -1.86 -7.54
C SER A 682 24.01 -2.65 -7.80
N SER A 683 23.86 -3.82 -7.18
CA SER A 683 22.63 -4.62 -7.18
C SER A 683 21.75 -4.33 -5.95
N VAL A 684 22.37 -4.24 -4.76
CA VAL A 684 21.66 -4.14 -3.46
C VAL A 684 21.57 -2.73 -2.90
N SER A 685 21.99 -1.71 -3.66
CA SER A 685 21.88 -0.31 -3.23
C SER A 685 21.38 0.59 -4.37
N ILE A 686 20.71 1.66 -3.97
CA ILE A 686 20.22 2.74 -4.81
C ILE A 686 20.84 4.02 -4.25
N GLY A 687 21.92 4.44 -4.90
CA GLY A 687 22.73 5.56 -4.46
C GLY A 687 23.51 6.16 -5.62
N LEU A 688 24.11 7.33 -5.35
CA LEU A 688 24.99 8.03 -6.26
C LEU A 688 26.43 7.49 -6.19
#